data_AF-B2HJR5-F1
#
_entry.id   AF-B2HJR5-F1
#
_cell.length_a   1.000
_cell.length_b   1.000
_cell.length_c   1.000
_cell.angle_alpha   90.00
_cell.angle_beta   90.00
_cell.angle_gamma   90.00
#
_symmetry.space_group_name_H-M   'P 1'
#
loop_
_entity.id
_entity.type
_entity.pdbx_description
1 polymer ?
#
loop_
_entity_poly.entity_id
_entity_poly.type
_entity_poly.pdbx_seq_one_letter_code
_entity_poly.pdbx_strand_id
1 'polypeptide(L)'
;MDSKITGMVKDLADDGRRRGIYFLDAEDDRLRGRSLTVNSRQVTSFSSCSYLGLEFHRALIDGMTDAGERYGTQFSCSRAFVANPLYQDVERLLSELFGGHALLAPTTTLAHMAALPVLADERDALVLDHQVHHSVHVGANQARISGTRVELVRHDHLDQACDTISKLASKHRRVWFCVDGVYSMYGDLAPTRLLQEVLATSPNVRLYVDDAHGVSWIGRHGRGSFLDRFPLDDRVVVAASFAKGFGAGGACLVFSDPAELDLVRTSGGPLMFGGPMQPPMLGALRGSALVHLSPEIVELQDALRTRVDRINNGLQDAGIVPIAVNQSPIFFLQCGLPRVAFEVTKRMLDDGLLVNSSVFPSVPMKRGGIRLSVTAAHTFAEIDRAIDRLALHIPNVLRELGVADGQLAEEFANAIPRESVADAPLRDNGLRIQSATTIHQIDRATWDTVLGEAAHCSWDAMAAAERIYGAKDAPPEHRWKFRYLIVRDHTHRVVAATVFTTLLTKDDMLAAEDVSREIERRREADRYYLSSTVVMTGSTLSEGNHLYLDRTGPWREALRLMLAAADEESKRAGADAIMLRDLPDGDPEMDTFMLDEGFSRVPILDTHTLTLDAPDESAWYSALHNKKRYQLRRVIEHAKDTEVSFHGVGLAPLTDEEAIYLHGLFEQLEQKKFRINLFDLPMTLLPGMLTSPAWELGVVRIRAEAGGPPQPVGFWAAHKCGDTYAPFLLGVDDAYRDRDIYRVTILHWVRRACALSMRKVRMGMDAEVEKNRFGARAERIFMYLRTRDDYAGALLGEAVAKVATNQQIHQGAD
;
A
#
# COMPACT_ATOMS: atom_id res chain seq x y z
N MET A 1 8.08 7.67 2.37
CA MET A 1 7.45 6.60 1.57
C MET A 1 8.36 5.39 1.59
N ASP A 2 7.80 4.20 1.73
CA ASP A 2 8.53 2.94 1.52
C ASP A 2 9.10 2.92 0.08
N SER A 3 10.37 2.54 -0.06
CA SER A 3 11.04 2.32 -1.34
C SER A 3 10.22 1.46 -2.32
N LYS A 4 9.42 0.51 -1.82
CA LYS A 4 8.53 -0.36 -2.60
C LYS A 4 7.38 0.42 -3.25
N ILE A 5 6.72 1.30 -2.50
CA ILE A 5 5.64 2.16 -3.02
C ILE A 5 6.20 3.11 -4.06
N THR A 6 7.34 3.75 -3.79
CA THR A 6 8.00 4.65 -4.75
C THR A 6 8.32 3.94 -6.07
N GLY A 7 8.76 2.68 -6.03
CA GLY A 7 8.93 1.84 -7.23
C GLY A 7 7.63 1.68 -8.03
N MET A 8 6.55 1.26 -7.37
CA MET A 8 5.24 1.06 -8.02
C MET A 8 4.70 2.34 -8.66
N VAL A 9 4.79 3.48 -7.95
CA VAL A 9 4.34 4.78 -8.46
C VAL A 9 5.13 5.17 -9.70
N LYS A 10 6.45 4.93 -9.68
CA LYS A 10 7.31 5.22 -10.83
C LYS A 10 6.97 4.34 -12.02
N ASP A 11 6.75 3.03 -11.82
CA ASP A 11 6.45 2.10 -12.91
C ASP A 11 5.13 2.44 -13.61
N LEU A 12 4.09 2.77 -12.85
CA LEU A 12 2.80 3.24 -13.39
C LEU A 12 2.96 4.57 -14.12
N ALA A 13 3.74 5.50 -13.57
CA ALA A 13 3.97 6.80 -14.19
C ALA A 13 4.77 6.67 -15.50
N ASP A 14 5.77 5.78 -15.54
CA ASP A 14 6.54 5.46 -16.74
C ASP A 14 5.67 4.78 -17.79
N ASP A 15 4.71 3.93 -17.40
CA ASP A 15 3.75 3.35 -18.34
C ASP A 15 2.83 4.40 -18.96
N GLY A 16 2.25 5.27 -18.14
CA GLY A 16 1.48 6.43 -18.62
C GLY A 16 2.31 7.33 -19.55
N ARG A 17 3.60 7.53 -19.27
CA ARG A 17 4.51 8.31 -20.12
C ARG A 17 4.78 7.61 -21.44
N ARG A 18 5.05 6.31 -21.45
CA ARG A 18 5.24 5.52 -22.69
C ARG A 18 4.01 5.55 -23.58
N ARG A 19 2.82 5.59 -22.98
CA ARG A 19 1.54 5.72 -23.68
C ARG A 19 1.23 7.14 -24.16
N GLY A 20 2.04 8.13 -23.79
CA GLY A 20 1.86 9.52 -24.19
C GLY A 20 0.66 10.21 -23.51
N ILE A 21 0.32 9.82 -22.28
CA ILE A 21 -0.83 10.35 -21.54
C ILE A 21 -0.45 11.01 -20.20
N TYR A 22 0.78 10.81 -19.71
CA TYR A 22 1.32 11.40 -18.47
C TYR A 22 2.52 12.32 -18.76
N PHE A 23 2.69 13.32 -17.89
CA PHE A 23 3.73 14.36 -18.02
C PHE A 23 3.68 15.05 -19.38
N LEU A 24 2.49 15.48 -19.78
CA LEU A 24 2.26 16.21 -21.01
C LEU A 24 2.65 17.67 -20.85
N ASP A 25 3.29 18.21 -21.89
CA ASP A 25 3.64 19.62 -21.99
C ASP A 25 2.64 20.35 -22.88
N ALA A 26 2.19 21.54 -22.46
CA ALA A 26 1.39 22.42 -23.31
C ALA A 26 2.32 23.15 -24.31
N GLU A 27 1.95 23.14 -25.58
CA GLU A 27 2.77 23.67 -26.69
C GLU A 27 2.35 25.06 -27.16
N ASP A 28 1.32 25.68 -26.56
CA ASP A 28 0.78 26.96 -27.00
C ASP A 28 1.54 28.19 -26.46
N ASP A 29 1.81 29.18 -27.34
CA ASP A 29 2.33 30.50 -26.93
C ASP A 29 1.35 31.30 -26.05
N ARG A 30 0.05 31.00 -26.17
CA ARG A 30 -1.04 31.63 -25.41
C ARG A 30 -2.09 30.59 -25.06
N LEU A 31 -2.28 30.36 -23.77
CA LEU A 31 -3.32 29.48 -23.25
C LEU A 31 -4.72 30.08 -23.48
N ARG A 32 -5.67 29.25 -23.93
CA ARG A 32 -7.05 29.67 -24.24
C ARG A 32 -8.04 28.89 -23.38
N GLY A 33 -7.94 29.05 -22.07
CA GLY A 33 -8.75 28.34 -21.09
C GLY A 33 -8.62 26.82 -21.25
N ARG A 34 -9.69 26.17 -21.68
CA ARG A 34 -9.78 24.72 -21.87
C ARG A 34 -9.25 24.19 -23.21
N SER A 35 -8.85 25.05 -24.16
CA SER A 35 -8.21 24.60 -25.40
C SER A 35 -6.69 24.62 -25.22
N LEU A 36 -6.03 23.49 -25.46
CA LEU A 36 -4.58 23.30 -25.35
C LEU A 36 -4.05 22.52 -26.55
N THR A 37 -2.75 22.63 -26.81
CA THR A 37 -2.01 21.78 -27.75
C THR A 37 -1.08 20.89 -26.93
N VAL A 38 -1.23 19.57 -27.03
CA VAL A 38 -0.37 18.58 -26.39
C VAL A 38 -0.06 17.47 -27.38
N ASN A 39 1.18 16.97 -27.41
CA ASN A 39 1.62 16.00 -28.42
C ASN A 39 1.31 16.45 -29.86
N SER A 40 1.50 17.74 -30.13
CA SER A 40 1.17 18.42 -31.40
C SER A 40 -0.29 18.28 -31.85
N ARG A 41 -1.20 18.01 -30.91
CA ARG A 41 -2.65 17.89 -31.15
C ARG A 41 -3.40 18.93 -30.34
N GLN A 42 -4.33 19.64 -31.00
CA GLN A 42 -5.27 20.50 -30.31
C GLN A 42 -6.33 19.67 -29.58
N VAL A 43 -6.50 19.91 -28.29
CA VAL A 43 -7.39 19.16 -27.40
C VAL A 43 -8.31 20.08 -26.62
N THR A 44 -9.49 19.56 -26.24
CA THR A 44 -10.32 20.15 -25.19
C THR A 44 -9.99 19.50 -23.86
N SER A 45 -9.58 20.31 -22.89
CA SER A 45 -9.11 19.87 -21.57
C SER A 45 -10.21 19.86 -20.53
N PHE A 46 -10.45 18.66 -19.99
CA PHE A 46 -11.25 18.40 -18.80
C PHE A 46 -10.35 18.15 -17.58
N SER A 47 -9.14 18.72 -17.56
CA SER A 47 -8.17 18.54 -16.46
C SER A 47 -8.02 19.78 -15.57
N SER A 48 -8.55 20.93 -16.01
CA SER A 48 -8.40 22.20 -15.29
C SER A 48 -9.19 22.22 -13.99
N CYS A 49 -8.57 22.73 -12.92
CA CYS A 49 -9.24 23.04 -11.66
C CYS A 49 -9.66 24.52 -11.58
N SER A 50 -9.53 25.30 -12.66
CA SER A 50 -10.08 26.66 -12.73
C SER A 50 -11.56 26.60 -13.10
N TYR A 51 -12.37 26.27 -12.10
CA TYR A 51 -13.80 26.00 -12.29
C TYR A 51 -14.56 27.18 -12.89
N LEU A 52 -14.22 28.42 -12.48
CA LEU A 52 -14.85 29.64 -12.99
C LEU A 52 -14.03 30.34 -14.09
N GLY A 53 -12.78 29.92 -14.36
CA GLY A 53 -11.94 30.54 -15.39
C GLY A 53 -11.46 31.96 -15.04
N LEU A 54 -11.38 32.30 -13.76
CA LEU A 54 -11.10 33.66 -13.29
C LEU A 54 -9.67 34.14 -13.57
N GLU A 55 -8.72 33.26 -13.84
CA GLU A 55 -7.31 33.60 -14.13
C GLU A 55 -7.14 34.52 -15.35
N PHE A 56 -8.14 34.58 -16.23
CA PHE A 56 -8.18 35.48 -17.39
C PHE A 56 -9.07 36.71 -17.19
N HIS A 57 -9.74 36.82 -16.04
CA HIS A 57 -10.68 37.89 -15.78
C HIS A 57 -9.96 39.23 -15.56
N ARG A 58 -10.50 40.31 -16.16
CA ARG A 58 -9.83 41.62 -16.20
C ARG A 58 -9.52 42.19 -14.82
N ALA A 59 -10.43 42.04 -13.85
CA ALA A 59 -10.19 42.54 -12.49
C ALA A 59 -8.93 41.95 -11.84
N LEU A 60 -8.59 40.69 -12.14
CA LEU A 60 -7.38 40.03 -11.62
C LEU A 60 -6.12 40.52 -12.36
N ILE A 61 -6.18 40.59 -13.69
CA ILE A 61 -5.07 41.06 -14.53
C ILE A 61 -4.73 42.53 -14.21
N ASP A 62 -5.75 43.37 -14.09
CA ASP A 62 -5.61 44.79 -13.76
C ASP A 62 -5.07 44.96 -12.34
N GLY A 63 -5.58 44.18 -11.37
CA GLY A 63 -5.05 44.16 -10.01
C GLY A 63 -3.59 43.70 -9.94
N MET A 64 -3.21 42.68 -10.71
CA MET A 64 -1.83 42.21 -10.82
C MET A 64 -0.91 43.28 -11.40
N THR A 65 -1.36 43.96 -12.45
CA THR A 65 -0.61 45.03 -13.12
C THR A 65 -0.38 46.21 -12.18
N ASP A 66 -1.44 46.71 -11.54
CA ASP A 66 -1.37 47.82 -10.57
C ASP A 66 -0.43 47.49 -9.40
N ALA A 67 -0.55 46.29 -8.83
CA ALA A 67 0.32 45.91 -7.71
C ALA A 67 1.79 45.75 -8.14
N GLY A 68 2.05 45.27 -9.36
CA GLY A 68 3.39 45.23 -9.94
C GLY A 68 4.00 46.60 -10.14
N GLU A 69 3.20 47.58 -10.58
CA GLU A 69 3.63 48.98 -10.75
C GLU A 69 3.91 49.66 -9.40
N ARG A 70 3.05 49.45 -8.40
CA ARG A 70 3.15 50.13 -7.09
C ARG A 70 4.16 49.51 -6.13
N TYR A 71 4.32 48.18 -6.17
CA TYR A 71 5.09 47.44 -5.17
C TYR A 71 6.19 46.55 -5.76
N GLY A 72 6.36 46.54 -7.09
CA GLY A 72 7.34 45.73 -7.77
C GLY A 72 6.95 44.25 -7.87
N THR A 73 7.83 43.44 -8.46
CA THR A 73 7.61 42.00 -8.65
C THR A 73 7.75 41.20 -7.36
N GLN A 74 8.49 41.71 -6.37
CA GLN A 74 8.71 41.06 -5.09
C GLN A 74 8.87 42.08 -3.96
N PHE A 75 8.29 41.74 -2.80
CA PHE A 75 8.51 42.47 -1.54
C PHE A 75 9.45 41.64 -0.66
N SER A 76 10.76 41.91 -0.74
CA SER A 76 11.81 41.08 -0.12
C SER A 76 11.96 41.30 1.40
N CYS A 77 10.87 41.17 2.15
CA CYS A 77 10.86 41.22 3.61
C CYS A 77 9.91 40.15 4.15
N SER A 78 10.32 39.44 5.20
CA SER A 78 9.42 38.50 5.86
C SER A 78 8.25 39.27 6.49
N ARG A 79 7.06 38.66 6.41
CA ARG A 79 5.83 39.17 7.03
C ARG A 79 5.94 39.34 8.54
N ALA A 80 6.85 38.62 9.19
CA ALA A 80 7.10 38.74 10.62
C ALA A 80 7.75 40.09 11.01
N PHE A 81 8.43 40.75 10.06
CA PHE A 81 9.05 42.05 10.30
C PHE A 81 8.19 43.18 9.71
N VAL A 82 7.96 43.15 8.39
CA VAL A 82 7.17 44.15 7.67
C VAL A 82 6.40 43.43 6.57
N ALA A 83 5.09 43.61 6.51
CA ALA A 83 4.25 43.06 5.45
C ALA A 83 3.91 44.12 4.40
N ASN A 84 3.74 43.68 3.15
CA ASN A 84 3.17 44.53 2.10
C ASN A 84 1.73 44.97 2.51
N PRO A 85 1.33 46.25 2.33
CA PRO A 85 0.01 46.73 2.73
C PRO A 85 -1.16 45.95 2.11
N LEU A 86 -0.99 45.37 0.91
CA LEU A 86 -2.03 44.58 0.25
C LEU A 86 -2.47 43.35 1.06
N TYR A 87 -1.63 42.83 1.96
CA TYR A 87 -2.04 41.73 2.84
C TYR A 87 -3.26 42.10 3.69
N GLN A 88 -3.26 43.28 4.30
CA GLN A 88 -4.35 43.73 5.17
C GLN A 88 -5.64 43.94 4.37
N ASP A 89 -5.52 44.54 3.19
CA ASP A 89 -6.67 44.75 2.30
C ASP A 89 -7.29 43.43 1.84
N VAL A 90 -6.46 42.47 1.42
CA VAL A 90 -6.90 41.16 0.95
C VAL A 90 -7.49 40.35 2.10
N GLU A 91 -6.81 40.23 3.25
CA GLU A 91 -7.31 39.49 4.42
C GLU A 91 -8.65 40.06 4.92
N ARG A 92 -8.86 41.38 4.85
CA ARG A 92 -10.16 42.00 5.17
C ARG A 92 -11.27 41.56 4.20
N LEU A 93 -11.02 41.63 2.89
CA LEU A 93 -11.99 41.21 1.87
C LEU A 93 -12.30 39.71 1.97
N LEU A 94 -11.28 38.89 2.22
CA LEU A 94 -11.46 37.45 2.42
C LEU A 94 -12.25 37.15 3.70
N SER A 95 -12.02 37.91 4.78
CA SER A 95 -12.79 37.77 6.02
C SER A 95 -14.28 38.05 5.78
N GLU A 96 -14.60 39.09 5.00
CA GLU A 96 -15.97 39.40 4.57
C GLU A 96 -16.58 38.29 3.70
N LEU A 97 -15.81 37.76 2.75
CA LEU A 97 -16.23 36.68 1.84
C LEU A 97 -16.57 35.40 2.60
N PHE A 98 -15.66 34.94 3.46
CA PHE A 98 -15.81 33.67 4.18
C PHE A 98 -16.70 33.77 5.43
N GLY A 99 -16.90 34.98 5.96
CA GLY A 99 -17.68 35.21 7.19
C GLY A 99 -16.92 34.79 8.47
N GLY A 100 -15.59 34.88 8.45
CA GLY A 100 -14.70 34.54 9.55
C GLY A 100 -13.40 35.34 9.48
N HIS A 101 -12.39 34.97 10.26
CA HIS A 101 -11.08 35.62 10.27
C HIS A 101 -10.14 34.93 9.27
N ALA A 102 -9.76 35.63 8.20
CA ALA A 102 -8.95 35.08 7.12
C ALA A 102 -7.45 35.37 7.31
N LEU A 103 -6.62 34.33 7.19
CA LEU A 103 -5.15 34.40 7.20
C LEU A 103 -4.60 33.92 5.88
N LEU A 104 -3.89 34.79 5.16
CA LEU A 104 -3.35 34.47 3.85
C LEU A 104 -2.09 33.62 3.95
N ALA A 105 -1.90 32.68 3.03
CA ALA A 105 -0.71 31.84 2.91
C ALA A 105 -0.25 31.74 1.45
N PRO A 106 1.06 31.57 1.17
CA PRO A 106 1.56 31.52 -0.22
C PRO A 106 1.08 30.31 -1.04
N THR A 107 0.83 29.17 -0.40
CA THR A 107 0.22 27.99 -1.01
C THR A 107 -0.59 27.22 0.03
N THR A 108 -1.51 26.36 -0.43
CA THR A 108 -2.30 25.49 0.45
C THR A 108 -1.41 24.56 1.28
N THR A 109 -0.36 24.01 0.67
CA THR A 109 0.64 23.20 1.38
C THR A 109 1.31 23.94 2.54
N LEU A 110 1.77 25.18 2.30
CA LEU A 110 2.39 25.97 3.35
C LEU A 110 1.39 26.42 4.41
N ALA A 111 0.11 26.57 4.06
CA ALA A 111 -0.97 26.83 5.01
C ALA A 111 -1.12 25.67 6.01
N HIS A 112 -1.20 24.43 5.53
CA HIS A 112 -1.30 23.25 6.42
C HIS A 112 -0.06 23.06 7.29
N MET A 113 1.13 23.22 6.70
CA MET A 113 2.41 23.13 7.43
C MET A 113 2.57 24.23 8.49
N ALA A 114 1.94 25.39 8.30
CA ALA A 114 1.92 26.45 9.30
C ALA A 114 0.86 26.22 10.38
N ALA A 115 -0.30 25.66 10.03
CA ALA A 115 -1.43 25.53 10.94
C ALA A 115 -1.34 24.29 11.83
N LEU A 116 -1.21 23.09 11.25
CA LEU A 116 -1.39 21.83 11.98
C LEU A 116 -0.40 21.64 13.16
N PRO A 117 0.92 21.91 13.00
CA PRO A 117 1.86 21.75 14.11
C PRO A 117 1.71 22.77 15.24
N VAL A 118 0.94 23.83 15.02
CA VAL A 118 0.70 24.90 16.00
C VAL A 118 -0.68 24.77 16.65
N LEU A 119 -1.67 24.28 15.89
CA LEU A 119 -3.03 24.02 16.39
C LEU A 119 -3.11 22.75 17.25
N ALA A 120 -2.17 21.82 17.08
CA ALA A 120 -2.07 20.59 17.86
C ALA A 120 -0.62 20.37 18.33
N ASP A 121 -0.44 20.27 19.65
CA ASP A 121 0.85 19.96 20.30
C ASP A 121 0.86 18.53 20.89
N GLU A 122 1.86 18.19 21.70
CA GLU A 122 2.00 16.86 22.31
C GLU A 122 0.86 16.47 23.27
N ARG A 123 0.02 17.44 23.68
CA ARG A 123 -1.16 17.22 24.54
C ARG A 123 -2.44 17.02 23.74
N ASP A 124 -2.37 17.18 22.42
CA ASP A 124 -3.51 17.07 21.50
C ASP A 124 -3.35 15.83 20.60
N ALA A 125 -4.40 15.53 19.83
CA ALA A 125 -4.37 14.50 18.81
C ALA A 125 -4.94 14.99 17.47
N LEU A 126 -4.42 14.47 16.37
CA LEU A 126 -4.94 14.59 15.03
C LEU A 126 -5.50 13.23 14.58
N VAL A 127 -6.70 13.23 14.03
CA VAL A 127 -7.32 12.08 13.36
C VAL A 127 -7.56 12.50 11.92
N LEU A 128 -6.95 11.82 10.96
CA LEU A 128 -7.09 12.16 9.54
C LEU A 128 -7.94 11.10 8.85
N ASP A 129 -8.87 11.52 8.01
CA ASP A 129 -9.31 10.64 6.93
C ASP A 129 -8.09 10.29 6.06
N HIS A 130 -7.82 9.01 5.81
CA HIS A 130 -6.67 8.62 5.00
C HIS A 130 -6.67 9.24 3.58
N GLN A 131 -7.83 9.61 3.03
CA GLN A 131 -7.96 10.26 1.71
C GLN A 131 -7.80 11.78 1.72
N VAL A 132 -7.59 12.43 2.88
CA VAL A 132 -7.29 13.87 2.86
C VAL A 132 -6.10 14.19 1.98
N HIS A 133 -6.08 15.40 1.43
CA HIS A 133 -5.02 15.79 0.52
C HIS A 133 -3.63 15.60 1.14
N HIS A 134 -2.65 15.20 0.31
CA HIS A 134 -1.30 14.89 0.76
C HIS A 134 -0.64 16.00 1.60
N SER A 135 -0.97 17.27 1.34
CA SER A 135 -0.45 18.38 2.15
C SER A 135 -0.94 18.40 3.60
N VAL A 136 -2.13 17.90 3.87
CA VAL A 136 -2.65 17.72 5.24
C VAL A 136 -1.83 16.63 5.95
N HIS A 137 -1.56 15.51 5.26
CA HIS A 137 -0.65 14.47 5.76
C HIS A 137 0.74 15.02 6.07
N VAL A 138 1.30 15.88 5.21
CA VAL A 138 2.62 16.52 5.45
C VAL A 138 2.59 17.38 6.71
N GLY A 139 1.57 18.23 6.88
CA GLY A 139 1.44 19.07 8.07
C GLY A 139 1.21 18.25 9.36
N ALA A 140 0.38 17.21 9.30
CA ALA A 140 0.16 16.30 10.43
C ALA A 140 1.43 15.51 10.80
N ASN A 141 2.21 15.08 9.80
CA ASN A 141 3.49 14.42 10.05
C ASN A 141 4.51 15.35 10.71
N GLN A 142 4.50 16.63 10.37
CA GLN A 142 5.31 17.63 11.07
C GLN A 142 4.89 17.76 12.54
N ALA A 143 3.59 17.80 12.83
CA ALA A 143 3.08 17.80 14.22
C ALA A 143 3.48 16.50 14.97
N ARG A 144 3.41 15.35 14.30
CA ARG A 144 3.82 14.04 14.83
C ARG A 144 5.28 14.01 15.27
N ILE A 145 6.18 14.60 14.48
CA ILE A 145 7.60 14.73 14.82
C ILE A 145 7.78 15.55 16.12
N SER A 146 6.92 16.54 16.35
CA SER A 146 6.89 17.34 17.57
C SER A 146 6.17 16.67 18.76
N GLY A 147 5.70 15.43 18.61
CA GLY A 147 5.11 14.64 19.71
C GLY A 147 3.58 14.54 19.70
N THR A 148 2.88 15.19 18.76
CA THR A 148 1.42 15.09 18.64
C THR A 148 0.99 13.67 18.25
N ARG A 149 -0.06 13.12 18.88
CA ARG A 149 -0.64 11.84 18.47
C ARG A 149 -1.36 12.02 17.13
N VAL A 150 -1.02 11.21 16.13
CA VAL A 150 -1.71 11.20 14.83
C VAL A 150 -2.28 9.82 14.58
N GLU A 151 -3.54 9.74 14.18
CA GLU A 151 -4.23 8.51 13.78
C GLU A 151 -4.86 8.67 12.39
N LEU A 152 -5.04 7.56 11.68
CA LEU A 152 -5.77 7.50 10.42
C LEU A 152 -7.08 6.73 10.58
N VAL A 153 -8.14 7.22 9.94
CA VAL A 153 -9.41 6.50 9.77
C VAL A 153 -9.68 6.26 8.29
N ARG A 154 -10.32 5.13 7.97
CA ARG A 154 -10.59 4.75 6.58
C ARG A 154 -11.76 5.57 6.03
N HIS A 155 -11.62 6.06 4.80
CA HIS A 155 -12.63 6.90 4.11
C HIS A 155 -13.94 6.12 3.90
N ASP A 156 -13.85 4.83 3.60
CA ASP A 156 -15.02 3.95 3.42
C ASP A 156 -15.67 3.53 4.75
N HIS A 157 -15.05 3.84 5.89
CA HIS A 157 -15.55 3.58 7.24
C HIS A 157 -15.46 4.83 8.13
N LEU A 158 -15.72 6.01 7.56
CA LEU A 158 -15.71 7.26 8.33
C LEU A 158 -16.74 7.26 9.46
N ASP A 159 -17.79 6.46 9.36
CA ASP A 159 -18.75 6.18 10.44
C ASP A 159 -18.07 5.64 11.71
N GLN A 160 -16.96 4.92 11.57
CA GLN A 160 -16.15 4.40 12.69
C GLN A 160 -15.17 5.45 13.25
N ALA A 161 -15.06 6.64 12.64
CA ALA A 161 -14.17 7.69 13.13
C ALA A 161 -14.56 8.12 14.56
N CYS A 162 -15.86 8.10 14.88
CA CYS A 162 -16.38 8.43 16.21
C CYS A 162 -15.78 7.56 17.32
N ASP A 163 -15.51 6.27 17.08
CA ASP A 163 -14.92 5.37 18.08
C ASP A 163 -13.47 5.72 18.38
N THR A 164 -12.68 5.98 17.33
CA THR A 164 -11.28 6.42 17.45
C THR A 164 -11.22 7.78 18.15
N ILE A 165 -12.06 8.73 17.74
CA ILE A 165 -12.13 10.07 18.32
C ILE A 165 -12.56 10.01 19.79
N SER A 166 -13.57 9.19 20.14
CA SER A 166 -14.01 9.00 21.53
C SER A 166 -12.88 8.54 22.44
N LYS A 167 -12.10 7.54 22.00
CA LYS A 167 -10.96 7.02 22.75
C LYS A 167 -9.90 8.09 23.00
N LEU A 168 -9.60 8.90 22.00
CA LEU A 168 -8.61 9.97 22.10
C LEU A 168 -9.09 11.16 22.92
N ALA A 169 -10.36 11.54 22.79
CA ALA A 169 -10.96 12.70 23.43
C ALA A 169 -10.89 12.61 24.96
N SER A 170 -10.92 11.39 25.51
CA SER A 170 -10.75 11.14 26.95
C SER A 170 -9.32 11.32 27.47
N LYS A 171 -8.32 11.38 26.59
CA LYS A 171 -6.89 11.36 26.94
C LYS A 171 -6.13 12.62 26.52
N HIS A 172 -6.70 13.43 25.63
CA HIS A 172 -6.04 14.58 25.03
C HIS A 172 -6.83 15.86 25.27
N ARG A 173 -6.12 16.99 25.31
CA ARG A 173 -6.72 18.32 25.52
C ARG A 173 -7.64 18.70 24.36
N ARG A 174 -7.20 18.50 23.12
CA ARG A 174 -8.00 18.70 21.88
C ARG A 174 -7.82 17.50 20.96
N VAL A 175 -8.86 17.17 20.20
CA VAL A 175 -8.79 16.18 19.12
C VAL A 175 -9.28 16.83 17.83
N TRP A 176 -8.40 16.98 16.85
CA TRP A 176 -8.74 17.54 15.54
C TRP A 176 -9.05 16.41 14.57
N PHE A 177 -10.24 16.43 13.98
CA PHE A 177 -10.58 15.56 12.87
C PHE A 177 -10.36 16.31 11.54
N CYS A 178 -9.41 15.81 10.75
CA CYS A 178 -8.99 16.41 9.48
C CYS A 178 -9.67 15.71 8.30
N VAL A 179 -10.37 16.48 7.48
CA VAL A 179 -11.13 16.00 6.30
C VAL A 179 -11.00 16.97 5.12
N ASP A 180 -11.24 16.51 3.90
CA ASP A 180 -11.42 17.41 2.75
C ASP A 180 -12.89 17.84 2.66
N GLY A 181 -13.15 19.10 2.32
CA GLY A 181 -14.50 19.63 2.04
C GLY A 181 -15.08 19.06 0.74
N VAL A 182 -14.20 18.85 -0.25
CA VAL A 182 -14.44 18.16 -1.53
C VAL A 182 -13.23 17.29 -1.81
N TYR A 183 -13.40 15.97 -1.79
CA TYR A 183 -12.31 15.03 -2.03
C TYR A 183 -11.90 15.08 -3.49
N SER A 184 -10.62 15.39 -3.73
CA SER A 184 -10.14 15.74 -5.06
C SER A 184 -10.25 14.61 -6.08
N MET A 185 -10.20 13.34 -5.65
CA MET A 185 -10.22 12.17 -6.54
C MET A 185 -11.63 11.83 -7.01
N TYR A 186 -12.52 11.45 -6.10
CA TYR A 186 -13.88 11.02 -6.46
C TYR A 186 -14.85 12.19 -6.66
N GLY A 187 -14.49 13.39 -6.22
CA GLY A 187 -15.36 14.56 -6.30
C GLY A 187 -16.53 14.52 -5.31
N ASP A 188 -16.53 13.59 -4.36
CA ASP A 188 -17.51 13.53 -3.29
C ASP A 188 -17.30 14.68 -2.29
N LEU A 189 -18.40 15.01 -1.62
CA LEU A 189 -18.47 16.12 -0.69
C LEU A 189 -18.34 15.61 0.73
N ALA A 190 -17.72 16.39 1.62
CA ALA A 190 -17.64 16.06 3.03
C ALA A 190 -19.02 15.67 3.62
N PRO A 191 -19.12 14.56 4.38
CA PRO A 191 -20.36 14.07 4.95
C PRO A 191 -20.77 14.91 6.17
N THR A 192 -21.40 16.06 5.95
CA THR A 192 -21.69 17.05 7.00
C THR A 192 -22.46 16.48 8.20
N ARG A 193 -23.37 15.53 7.98
CA ARG A 193 -24.08 14.83 9.07
C ARG A 193 -23.12 14.08 9.98
N LEU A 194 -22.21 13.29 9.41
CA LEU A 194 -21.19 12.57 10.18
C LEU A 194 -20.29 13.55 10.93
N LEU A 195 -19.92 14.67 10.30
CA LEU A 195 -19.10 15.69 10.96
C LEU A 195 -19.79 16.32 12.17
N GLN A 196 -21.11 16.47 12.14
CA GLN A 196 -21.90 16.88 13.31
C GLN A 196 -21.87 15.80 14.41
N GLU A 197 -21.98 14.52 14.05
CA GLU A 197 -21.89 13.40 14.99
C GLU A 197 -20.49 13.32 15.63
N VAL A 198 -19.43 13.55 14.85
CA VAL A 198 -18.04 13.67 15.34
C VAL A 198 -17.91 14.82 16.34
N LEU A 199 -18.39 16.03 16.00
CA LEU A 199 -18.35 17.17 16.93
C LEU A 199 -19.20 16.95 18.19
N ALA A 200 -20.25 16.13 18.13
CA ALA A 200 -21.09 15.79 19.27
C ALA A 200 -20.45 14.76 20.20
N THR A 201 -19.38 14.08 19.76
CA THR A 201 -18.69 13.03 20.53
C THR A 201 -18.12 13.57 21.85
N SER A 202 -17.51 14.77 21.84
CA SER A 202 -17.01 15.42 23.04
C SER A 202 -16.76 16.93 22.80
N PRO A 203 -16.89 17.80 23.82
CA PRO A 203 -16.67 19.25 23.67
C PRO A 203 -15.28 19.66 23.18
N ASN A 204 -14.25 18.81 23.39
CA ASN A 204 -12.88 19.07 22.97
C ASN A 204 -12.54 18.57 21.54
N VAL A 205 -13.53 18.02 20.82
CA VAL A 205 -13.38 17.61 19.42
C VAL A 205 -13.55 18.81 18.49
N ARG A 206 -12.70 18.90 17.47
CA ARG A 206 -12.59 20.01 16.52
C ARG A 206 -12.46 19.48 15.10
N LEU A 207 -12.78 20.31 14.10
CA LEU A 207 -12.63 19.99 12.69
C LEU A 207 -11.57 20.88 12.05
N TYR A 208 -10.73 20.26 11.23
CA TYR A 208 -9.83 20.94 10.30
C TYR A 208 -10.19 20.52 8.88
N VAL A 209 -10.70 21.43 8.06
CA VAL A 209 -11.29 21.08 6.77
C VAL A 209 -10.49 21.70 5.63
N ASP A 210 -10.00 20.89 4.70
CA ASP A 210 -9.44 21.39 3.44
C ASP A 210 -10.53 21.53 2.37
N ASP A 211 -11.09 22.74 2.21
CA ASP A 211 -12.08 23.05 1.18
C ASP A 211 -11.44 23.64 -0.08
N ALA A 212 -10.17 23.32 -0.38
CA ALA A 212 -9.45 23.83 -1.55
C ALA A 212 -10.21 23.64 -2.87
N HIS A 213 -10.91 22.53 -3.03
CA HIS A 213 -11.72 22.25 -4.22
C HIS A 213 -13.15 22.79 -4.13
N GLY A 214 -13.60 23.31 -2.99
CA GLY A 214 -14.98 23.81 -2.79
C GLY A 214 -15.16 25.30 -3.09
N VAL A 215 -14.11 26.11 -2.98
CA VAL A 215 -14.18 27.58 -3.09
C VAL A 215 -14.54 28.04 -4.51
N SER A 216 -15.21 29.20 -4.57
CA SER A 216 -15.68 29.95 -5.74
C SER A 216 -16.95 29.43 -6.40
N TRP A 217 -17.03 28.13 -6.70
CA TRP A 217 -18.11 27.60 -7.55
C TRP A 217 -19.47 27.42 -6.86
N ILE A 218 -19.53 27.51 -5.54
CA ILE A 218 -20.78 27.39 -4.78
C ILE A 218 -20.77 28.24 -3.51
N GLY A 219 -21.97 28.51 -3.01
CA GLY A 219 -22.23 29.21 -1.77
C GLY A 219 -22.15 30.73 -1.91
N ARG A 220 -22.67 31.41 -0.89
CA ARG A 220 -22.66 32.88 -0.82
C ARG A 220 -21.23 33.41 -1.04
N HIS A 221 -21.06 34.35 -1.97
CA HIS A 221 -19.77 34.92 -2.38
C HIS A 221 -18.73 33.87 -2.83
N GLY A 222 -19.15 32.66 -3.20
CA GLY A 222 -18.21 31.58 -3.51
C GLY A 222 -17.41 31.10 -2.30
N ARG A 223 -17.94 31.22 -1.08
CA ARG A 223 -17.22 30.88 0.16
C ARG A 223 -16.84 29.41 0.33
N GLY A 224 -17.35 28.51 -0.52
CA GLY A 224 -16.98 27.10 -0.50
C GLY A 224 -18.13 26.14 -0.26
N SER A 225 -17.99 24.91 -0.79
CA SER A 225 -18.97 23.84 -0.63
C SER A 225 -19.17 23.44 0.83
N PHE A 226 -18.09 23.46 1.62
CA PHE A 226 -18.18 23.09 3.03
C PHE A 226 -18.95 24.15 3.83
N LEU A 227 -18.52 25.42 3.76
CA LEU A 227 -19.14 26.52 4.51
C LEU A 227 -20.58 26.84 4.07
N ASP A 228 -20.99 26.40 2.88
CA ASP A 228 -22.38 26.51 2.45
C ASP A 228 -23.31 25.52 3.16
N ARG A 229 -22.78 24.37 3.59
CA ARG A 229 -23.53 23.26 4.20
C ARG A 229 -23.22 23.07 5.69
N PHE A 230 -22.20 23.74 6.20
CA PHE A 230 -21.72 23.60 7.57
C PHE A 230 -21.35 24.96 8.18
N PRO A 231 -21.79 25.28 9.42
CA PRO A 231 -21.47 26.55 10.06
C PRO A 231 -20.00 26.64 10.50
N LEU A 232 -19.39 27.81 10.35
CA LEU A 232 -18.09 28.12 10.93
C LEU A 232 -18.25 28.43 12.44
N ASP A 233 -18.21 27.41 13.29
CA ASP A 233 -18.22 27.56 14.76
C ASP A 233 -16.80 27.62 15.35
N ASP A 234 -16.68 27.82 16.67
CA ASP A 234 -15.41 27.94 17.42
C ASP A 234 -14.52 26.69 17.42
N ARG A 235 -14.99 25.58 16.82
CA ARG A 235 -14.29 24.31 16.73
C ARG A 235 -13.93 23.94 15.29
N VAL A 236 -14.19 24.83 14.32
CA VAL A 236 -13.94 24.57 12.90
C VAL A 236 -12.89 25.54 12.34
N VAL A 237 -11.86 24.98 11.71
CA VAL A 237 -10.90 25.73 10.89
C VAL A 237 -11.01 25.24 9.45
N VAL A 238 -11.10 26.16 8.50
CA VAL A 238 -11.23 25.83 7.07
C VAL A 238 -10.00 26.35 6.31
N ALA A 239 -9.36 25.49 5.54
CA ALA A 239 -8.35 25.86 4.56
C ALA A 239 -9.00 26.00 3.17
N ALA A 240 -8.58 27.02 2.43
CA ALA A 240 -9.03 27.35 1.10
C ALA A 240 -7.82 27.48 0.16
N SER A 241 -8.00 27.15 -1.12
CA SER A 241 -6.98 27.35 -2.15
C SER A 241 -7.42 28.41 -3.14
N PHE A 242 -6.50 29.28 -3.52
CA PHE A 242 -6.75 30.29 -4.54
C PHE A 242 -6.24 29.90 -5.92
N ALA A 243 -5.44 28.84 -6.00
CA ALA A 243 -4.89 28.26 -7.24
C ALA A 243 -5.87 27.40 -8.06
N LYS A 244 -7.17 27.45 -7.72
CA LYS A 244 -8.23 26.63 -8.34
C LYS A 244 -9.38 27.54 -8.80
N GLY A 245 -10.58 27.38 -8.24
CA GLY A 245 -11.76 28.15 -8.62
C GLY A 245 -11.59 29.68 -8.49
N PHE A 246 -10.72 30.15 -7.59
CA PHE A 246 -10.49 31.57 -7.33
C PHE A 246 -9.63 32.27 -8.40
N GLY A 247 -8.97 31.51 -9.27
CA GLY A 247 -8.21 32.02 -10.42
C GLY A 247 -6.95 32.82 -10.10
N ALA A 248 -6.44 32.75 -8.87
CA ALA A 248 -5.22 33.44 -8.44
C ALA A 248 -4.17 32.43 -7.93
N GLY A 249 -3.16 32.89 -7.21
CA GLY A 249 -2.21 32.05 -6.46
C GLY A 249 -2.38 32.31 -4.97
N GLY A 250 -2.06 31.33 -4.14
CA GLY A 250 -2.18 31.45 -2.68
C GLY A 250 -3.17 30.47 -2.05
N ALA A 251 -3.36 30.63 -0.75
CA ALA A 251 -4.32 29.92 0.08
C ALA A 251 -4.77 30.80 1.24
N CYS A 252 -5.84 30.39 1.91
CA CYS A 252 -6.34 31.08 3.10
C CYS A 252 -6.71 30.05 4.17
N LEU A 253 -6.44 30.39 5.43
CA LEU A 253 -7.01 29.71 6.59
C LEU A 253 -8.10 30.62 7.16
N VAL A 254 -9.28 30.07 7.39
CA VAL A 254 -10.43 30.77 7.94
C VAL A 254 -10.70 30.24 9.33
N PHE A 255 -10.66 31.13 10.30
CA PHE A 255 -10.90 30.84 11.71
C PHE A 255 -12.17 31.53 12.17
N SER A 256 -12.91 30.89 13.05
CA SER A 256 -13.95 31.53 13.86
C SER A 256 -13.36 32.35 15.00
N ASP A 257 -12.28 31.86 15.62
CA ASP A 257 -11.59 32.53 16.73
C ASP A 257 -10.37 33.33 16.24
N PRO A 258 -10.32 34.67 16.45
CA PRO A 258 -9.18 35.48 16.08
C PRO A 258 -7.89 35.14 16.87
N ALA A 259 -8.00 34.52 18.05
CA ALA A 259 -6.83 34.08 18.81
C ALA A 259 -6.11 32.90 18.13
N GLU A 260 -6.85 32.00 17.50
CA GLU A 260 -6.25 30.87 16.75
C GLU A 260 -5.59 31.35 15.46
N LEU A 261 -6.20 32.34 14.79
CA LEU A 261 -5.56 33.04 13.69
C LEU A 261 -4.23 33.66 14.12
N ASP A 262 -4.22 34.41 15.23
CA ASP A 262 -3.02 35.09 15.70
C ASP A 262 -1.92 34.10 16.11
N LEU A 263 -2.30 33.01 16.76
CA LEU A 263 -1.40 31.91 17.08
C LEU A 263 -0.73 31.34 15.82
N VAL A 264 -1.49 31.00 14.78
CA VAL A 264 -0.93 30.45 13.53
C VAL A 264 -0.09 31.51 12.80
N ARG A 265 -0.51 32.77 12.80
CA ARG A 265 0.23 33.89 12.19
C ARG A 265 1.60 34.10 12.86
N THR A 266 1.66 34.01 14.18
CA THR A 266 2.84 34.38 14.99
C THR A 266 3.72 33.20 15.36
N SER A 267 3.28 31.96 15.11
CA SER A 267 4.03 30.73 15.43
C SER A 267 4.13 29.74 14.27
N GLY A 268 3.36 29.93 13.19
CA GLY A 268 3.39 29.08 12.01
C GLY A 268 4.66 29.30 11.18
N GLY A 269 5.61 28.37 11.26
CA GLY A 269 6.94 28.49 10.67
C GLY A 269 6.96 28.98 9.20
N PRO A 270 6.22 28.35 8.27
CA PRO A 270 6.14 28.81 6.88
C PRO A 270 5.60 30.23 6.67
N LEU A 271 4.77 30.75 7.58
CA LEU A 271 4.23 32.12 7.49
C LEU A 271 5.20 33.16 8.05
N MET A 272 6.01 32.80 9.03
CA MET A 272 7.01 33.67 9.64
C MET A 272 8.35 33.68 8.91
N PHE A 273 8.86 32.50 8.57
CA PHE A 273 10.22 32.31 8.05
C PHE A 273 10.25 32.01 6.55
N GLY A 274 9.08 31.88 5.91
CA GLY A 274 8.95 31.71 4.47
C GLY A 274 8.99 33.02 3.70
N GLY A 275 9.22 32.92 2.39
CA GLY A 275 9.10 34.06 1.48
C GLY A 275 7.64 34.55 1.40
N PRO A 276 7.40 35.87 1.37
CA PRO A 276 6.05 36.40 1.21
C PRO A 276 5.53 36.13 -0.21
N MET A 277 4.22 36.27 -0.35
CA MET A 277 3.55 36.31 -1.65
C MET A 277 3.99 37.53 -2.44
N GLN A 278 4.13 37.35 -3.74
CA GLN A 278 4.52 38.41 -4.65
C GLN A 278 3.41 39.47 -4.72
N PRO A 279 3.73 40.77 -4.68
CA PRO A 279 2.72 41.83 -4.75
C PRO A 279 1.78 41.74 -5.95
N PRO A 280 2.23 41.40 -7.18
CA PRO A 280 1.32 41.19 -8.31
C PRO A 280 0.25 40.12 -8.02
N MET A 281 0.61 39.06 -7.28
CA MET A 281 -0.36 38.03 -6.91
C MET A 281 -1.33 38.49 -5.82
N LEU A 282 -0.88 39.32 -4.88
CA LEU A 282 -1.78 39.99 -3.92
C LEU A 282 -2.78 40.92 -4.64
N GLY A 283 -2.33 41.60 -5.69
CA GLY A 283 -3.18 42.40 -6.57
C GLY A 283 -4.25 41.56 -7.28
N ALA A 284 -3.86 40.41 -7.86
CA ALA A 284 -4.79 39.47 -8.46
C ALA A 284 -5.80 38.93 -7.42
N LEU A 285 -5.35 38.55 -6.22
CA LEU A 285 -6.22 38.10 -5.13
C LEU A 285 -7.25 39.16 -4.74
N ARG A 286 -6.82 40.42 -4.63
CA ARG A 286 -7.73 41.55 -4.36
C ARG A 286 -8.78 41.67 -5.47
N GLY A 287 -8.36 41.60 -6.73
CA GLY A 287 -9.27 41.62 -7.88
C GLY A 287 -10.30 40.50 -7.84
N SER A 288 -9.85 39.27 -7.57
CA SER A 288 -10.74 38.10 -7.46
C SER A 288 -11.70 38.21 -6.27
N ALA A 289 -11.25 38.66 -5.11
CA ALA A 289 -12.11 38.88 -3.94
C ALA A 289 -13.22 39.91 -4.23
N LEU A 290 -12.92 40.97 -5.00
CA LEU A 290 -13.93 41.95 -5.43
C LEU A 290 -14.96 41.35 -6.37
N VAL A 291 -14.55 40.47 -7.31
CA VAL A 291 -15.50 39.73 -8.17
C VAL A 291 -16.43 38.85 -7.32
N HIS A 292 -15.87 38.12 -6.34
CA HIS A 292 -16.62 37.26 -5.42
C HIS A 292 -17.62 38.04 -4.54
N LEU A 293 -17.29 39.29 -4.16
CA LEU A 293 -18.18 40.16 -3.39
C LEU A 293 -19.19 40.93 -4.26
N SER A 294 -19.10 40.81 -5.59
CA SER A 294 -20.02 41.44 -6.54
C SER A 294 -21.16 40.50 -6.95
N PRO A 295 -22.24 41.00 -7.59
CA PRO A 295 -23.28 40.14 -8.16
C PRO A 295 -22.80 39.18 -9.25
N GLU A 296 -21.67 39.47 -9.91
CA GLU A 296 -21.11 38.67 -11.01
C GLU A 296 -20.81 37.23 -10.58
N ILE A 297 -20.45 37.01 -9.31
CA ILE A 297 -20.16 35.66 -8.80
C ILE A 297 -21.35 34.71 -9.00
N VAL A 298 -22.58 35.21 -8.85
CA VAL A 298 -23.79 34.39 -9.00
C VAL A 298 -23.95 33.95 -10.45
N GLU A 299 -23.70 34.84 -11.41
CA GLU A 299 -23.76 34.52 -12.84
C GLU A 299 -22.71 33.46 -13.23
N LEU A 300 -21.50 33.58 -12.68
CA LEU A 300 -20.42 32.62 -12.90
C LEU A 300 -20.73 31.23 -12.29
N GLN A 301 -21.26 31.21 -11.07
CA GLN A 301 -21.70 29.99 -10.39
C GLN A 301 -22.86 29.33 -11.14
N ASP A 302 -23.84 30.11 -11.62
CA ASP A 302 -24.96 29.62 -12.42
C ASP A 302 -24.49 29.03 -13.75
N ALA A 303 -23.55 29.69 -14.41
CA ALA A 303 -22.95 29.19 -15.64
C ALA A 303 -22.27 27.83 -15.43
N LEU A 304 -21.48 27.67 -14.36
CA LEU A 304 -20.87 26.38 -14.04
C LEU A 304 -21.91 25.33 -13.65
N ARG A 305 -22.90 25.68 -12.82
CA ARG A 305 -23.96 24.77 -12.38
C ARG A 305 -24.69 24.15 -13.56
N THR A 306 -25.10 24.95 -14.55
CA THR A 306 -25.79 24.42 -15.75
C THR A 306 -24.94 23.40 -16.54
N ARG A 307 -23.61 23.50 -16.48
CA ARG A 307 -22.69 22.55 -17.13
C ARG A 307 -22.50 21.28 -16.30
N VAL A 308 -22.41 21.41 -14.98
CA VAL A 308 -22.44 20.28 -14.03
C VAL A 308 -23.74 19.49 -14.18
N ASP A 309 -24.88 20.18 -14.29
CA ASP A 309 -26.17 19.54 -14.53
C ASP A 309 -26.20 18.84 -15.89
N ARG A 310 -25.65 19.46 -16.94
CA ARG A 310 -25.59 18.84 -18.27
C ARG A 310 -24.79 17.54 -18.26
N ILE A 311 -23.63 17.51 -17.62
CA ILE A 311 -22.80 16.30 -17.58
C ILE A 311 -23.42 15.21 -16.69
N ASN A 312 -23.98 15.56 -15.53
CA ASN A 312 -24.71 14.60 -14.69
C ASN A 312 -25.84 13.92 -15.47
N ASN A 313 -26.67 14.72 -16.14
CA ASN A 313 -27.78 14.20 -16.97
C ASN A 313 -27.27 13.37 -18.15
N GLY A 314 -26.23 13.85 -18.86
CA GLY A 314 -25.70 13.13 -20.02
C GLY A 314 -25.00 11.82 -19.65
N LEU A 315 -24.28 11.75 -18.52
CA LEU A 315 -23.72 10.51 -18.00
C LEU A 315 -24.82 9.51 -17.63
N GLN A 316 -25.89 9.99 -16.98
CA GLN A 316 -27.06 9.18 -16.66
C GLN A 316 -27.73 8.63 -17.93
N ASP A 317 -27.99 9.48 -18.93
CA ASP A 317 -28.58 9.09 -20.21
C ASP A 317 -27.71 8.07 -20.97
N ALA A 318 -26.39 8.20 -20.87
CA ALA A 318 -25.42 7.28 -21.46
C ALA A 318 -25.22 5.97 -20.67
N GLY A 319 -25.86 5.82 -19.51
CA GLY A 319 -25.70 4.65 -18.64
C GLY A 319 -24.32 4.55 -17.97
N ILE A 320 -23.59 5.67 -17.86
CA ILE A 320 -22.29 5.74 -17.18
C ILE A 320 -22.52 6.17 -15.73
N VAL A 321 -22.06 5.36 -14.78
CA VAL A 321 -22.22 5.65 -13.36
C VAL A 321 -20.96 6.29 -12.79
N PRO A 322 -20.95 7.61 -12.48
CA PRO A 322 -19.86 8.21 -11.72
C PRO A 322 -19.89 7.73 -10.26
N ILE A 323 -18.75 7.75 -9.58
CA ILE A 323 -18.67 7.34 -8.16
C ILE A 323 -19.56 8.22 -7.27
N ALA A 324 -19.54 9.53 -7.50
CA ALA A 324 -20.35 10.48 -6.76
C ALA A 324 -21.21 11.31 -7.72
N VAL A 325 -22.51 11.38 -7.45
CA VAL A 325 -23.45 12.27 -8.13
C VAL A 325 -23.78 13.40 -7.17
N ASN A 326 -23.23 14.59 -7.43
CA ASN A 326 -23.42 15.79 -6.63
C ASN A 326 -23.19 17.06 -7.48
N GLN A 327 -23.06 18.23 -6.85
CA GLN A 327 -22.85 19.52 -7.51
C GLN A 327 -21.38 19.90 -7.73
N SER A 328 -20.43 19.05 -7.31
CA SER A 328 -19.01 19.24 -7.56
C SER A 328 -18.72 19.27 -9.06
N PRO A 329 -17.83 20.16 -9.53
CA PRO A 329 -17.37 20.16 -10.91
C PRO A 329 -16.38 19.02 -11.23
N ILE A 330 -16.13 18.08 -10.30
CA ILE A 330 -15.21 16.96 -10.45
C ILE A 330 -16.01 15.67 -10.57
N PHE A 331 -15.69 14.86 -11.58
CA PHE A 331 -16.33 13.58 -11.86
C PHE A 331 -15.27 12.49 -11.94
N PHE A 332 -15.61 11.30 -11.44
CA PHE A 332 -14.77 10.12 -11.52
C PHE A 332 -15.58 8.95 -12.08
N LEU A 333 -15.13 8.43 -13.23
CA LEU A 333 -15.74 7.31 -13.93
C LEU A 333 -14.94 6.04 -13.71
N GLN A 334 -15.63 4.96 -13.38
CA GLN A 334 -15.02 3.70 -12.95
C GLN A 334 -14.35 2.98 -14.14
N CYS A 335 -13.10 2.55 -13.97
CA CYS A 335 -12.38 1.72 -14.96
C CYS A 335 -11.70 0.48 -14.34
N GLY A 336 -11.54 0.44 -13.02
CA GLY A 336 -10.97 -0.70 -12.31
C GLY A 336 -9.45 -0.71 -12.41
N LEU A 337 -8.89 -1.59 -13.24
CA LEU A 337 -7.45 -1.77 -13.37
C LEU A 337 -6.77 -0.60 -14.10
N PRO A 338 -5.49 -0.27 -13.79
CA PRO A 338 -4.77 0.84 -14.43
C PRO A 338 -4.70 0.73 -15.95
N ARG A 339 -4.52 -0.49 -16.48
CA ARG A 339 -4.47 -0.74 -17.94
C ARG A 339 -5.73 -0.28 -18.68
N VAL A 340 -6.90 -0.42 -18.06
CA VAL A 340 -8.19 0.01 -18.63
C VAL A 340 -8.25 1.53 -18.62
N ALA A 341 -7.96 2.15 -17.48
CA ALA A 341 -7.97 3.61 -17.34
C ALA A 341 -6.99 4.27 -18.31
N PHE A 342 -5.77 3.74 -18.45
CA PHE A 342 -4.77 4.26 -19.38
C PHE A 342 -5.20 4.14 -20.84
N GLU A 343 -5.76 3.00 -21.25
CA GLU A 343 -6.22 2.81 -22.62
C GLU A 343 -7.42 3.72 -22.95
N VAL A 344 -8.37 3.89 -22.03
CA VAL A 344 -9.47 4.84 -22.19
C VAL A 344 -8.94 6.27 -22.31
N THR A 345 -8.04 6.70 -21.42
CA THR A 345 -7.41 8.05 -21.50
C THR A 345 -6.72 8.27 -22.83
N LYS A 346 -5.98 7.26 -23.33
CA LYS A 346 -5.30 7.36 -24.62
C LYS A 346 -6.30 7.53 -25.77
N ARG A 347 -7.37 6.76 -25.81
CA ARG A 347 -8.42 6.89 -26.85
C ARG A 347 -9.15 8.23 -26.79
N MET A 348 -9.42 8.73 -25.59
CA MET A 348 -9.97 10.07 -25.39
C MET A 348 -9.02 11.14 -25.95
N LEU A 349 -7.71 11.02 -25.68
CA LEU A 349 -6.70 11.93 -26.20
C LEU A 349 -6.57 11.86 -27.73
N ASP A 350 -6.72 10.67 -28.31
CA ASP A 350 -6.77 10.47 -29.78
C ASP A 350 -8.01 11.10 -30.41
N ASP A 351 -9.13 11.14 -29.69
CA ASP A 351 -10.32 11.91 -30.04
C ASP A 351 -10.18 13.42 -29.78
N GLY A 352 -9.02 13.90 -29.30
CA GLY A 352 -8.78 15.32 -29.02
C GLY A 352 -9.44 15.80 -27.72
N LEU A 353 -9.64 14.91 -26.76
CA LEU A 353 -10.22 15.18 -25.44
C LEU A 353 -9.18 14.81 -24.37
N LEU A 354 -8.69 15.80 -23.62
CA LEU A 354 -7.75 15.56 -22.55
C LEU A 354 -8.52 15.33 -21.24
N VAL A 355 -8.48 14.08 -20.76
CA VAL A 355 -8.98 13.62 -19.46
C VAL A 355 -7.82 13.02 -18.66
N ASN A 356 -7.99 12.81 -17.35
CA ASN A 356 -6.94 12.21 -16.53
C ASN A 356 -7.31 10.78 -16.13
N SER A 357 -6.39 9.83 -16.28
CA SER A 357 -6.49 8.58 -15.54
C SER A 357 -6.04 8.81 -14.10
N SER A 358 -6.82 8.35 -13.14
CA SER A 358 -6.48 8.30 -11.72
C SER A 358 -6.29 6.83 -11.35
N VAL A 359 -5.08 6.47 -10.94
CA VAL A 359 -4.67 5.10 -10.58
C VAL A 359 -3.80 5.14 -9.31
N PHE A 360 -3.32 3.99 -8.82
CA PHE A 360 -2.41 3.93 -7.67
C PHE A 360 -1.21 4.88 -7.84
N PRO A 361 -0.83 5.65 -6.79
CA PRO A 361 -1.27 5.57 -5.40
C PRO A 361 -2.46 6.49 -5.08
N SER A 362 -2.98 7.24 -6.06
CA SER A 362 -4.06 8.22 -5.82
C SER A 362 -5.39 7.56 -5.50
N VAL A 363 -5.60 6.34 -5.99
CA VAL A 363 -6.72 5.45 -5.67
C VAL A 363 -6.20 4.01 -5.57
N PRO A 364 -6.89 3.09 -4.85
CA PRO A 364 -6.48 1.68 -4.81
C PRO A 364 -6.32 1.06 -6.20
N MET A 365 -5.48 0.03 -6.34
CA MET A 365 -5.08 -0.53 -7.65
C MET A 365 -6.28 -1.00 -8.50
N LYS A 366 -7.30 -1.60 -7.88
CA LYS A 366 -8.55 -2.03 -8.56
C LYS A 366 -9.63 -0.93 -8.62
N ARG A 367 -9.33 0.30 -8.20
CA ARG A 367 -10.27 1.42 -8.18
C ARG A 367 -9.82 2.58 -9.06
N GLY A 368 -9.04 2.27 -10.10
CA GLY A 368 -8.63 3.22 -11.12
C GLY A 368 -9.80 3.70 -11.98
N GLY A 369 -9.67 4.90 -12.53
CA GLY A 369 -10.76 5.52 -13.30
C GLY A 369 -10.35 6.73 -14.11
N ILE A 370 -11.32 7.30 -14.80
CA ILE A 370 -11.17 8.57 -15.53
C ILE A 370 -11.72 9.68 -14.67
N ARG A 371 -10.83 10.61 -14.30
CA ARG A 371 -11.17 11.85 -13.61
C ARG A 371 -11.27 13.00 -14.61
N LEU A 372 -12.39 13.69 -14.57
CA LEU A 372 -12.70 14.85 -15.41
C LEU A 372 -13.27 15.99 -14.58
N SER A 373 -12.84 17.20 -14.91
CA SER A 373 -13.24 18.45 -14.28
C SER A 373 -13.94 19.34 -15.31
N VAL A 374 -15.12 19.83 -14.96
CA VAL A 374 -15.89 20.77 -15.79
C VAL A 374 -15.65 22.20 -15.29
N THR A 375 -15.62 23.14 -16.23
CA THR A 375 -15.42 24.58 -15.95
C THR A 375 -16.47 25.41 -16.68
N ALA A 376 -16.71 26.64 -16.23
CA ALA A 376 -17.64 27.58 -16.88
C ALA A 376 -17.27 27.89 -18.35
N ALA A 377 -16.01 27.67 -18.73
CA ALA A 377 -15.55 27.86 -20.10
C ALA A 377 -16.00 26.74 -21.07
N HIS A 378 -16.41 25.57 -20.59
CA HIS A 378 -16.89 24.48 -21.43
C HIS A 378 -18.19 24.83 -22.13
N THR A 379 -18.32 24.44 -23.40
CA THR A 379 -19.61 24.50 -24.10
C THR A 379 -20.36 23.18 -23.90
N PHE A 380 -21.69 23.21 -24.04
CA PHE A 380 -22.50 21.99 -23.98
C PHE A 380 -22.08 20.98 -25.06
N ALA A 381 -21.75 21.44 -26.27
CA ALA A 381 -21.32 20.56 -27.36
C ALA A 381 -20.03 19.78 -27.03
N GLU A 382 -19.10 20.38 -26.26
CA GLU A 382 -17.88 19.68 -25.85
C GLU A 382 -18.12 18.71 -24.71
N ILE A 383 -18.99 19.07 -23.76
CA ILE A 383 -19.43 18.17 -22.69
C ILE A 383 -20.10 16.95 -23.32
N ASP A 384 -21.04 17.17 -24.23
CA ASP A 384 -21.76 16.10 -24.95
C ASP A 384 -20.80 15.22 -25.73
N ARG A 385 -19.87 15.82 -26.47
CA ARG A 385 -18.81 15.09 -27.18
C ARG A 385 -17.97 14.24 -26.23
N ALA A 386 -17.61 14.75 -25.06
CA ALA A 386 -16.84 13.99 -24.08
C ALA A 386 -17.62 12.78 -23.55
N ILE A 387 -18.90 12.97 -23.22
CA ILE A 387 -19.79 11.91 -22.76
C ILE A 387 -19.95 10.83 -23.83
N ASP A 388 -20.21 11.22 -25.09
CA ASP A 388 -20.34 10.28 -26.21
C ASP A 388 -19.08 9.43 -26.39
N ARG A 389 -17.88 10.04 -26.26
CA ARG A 389 -16.62 9.30 -26.38
C ARG A 389 -16.34 8.41 -25.18
N LEU A 390 -16.69 8.83 -23.97
CA LEU A 390 -16.60 7.98 -22.78
C LEU A 390 -17.55 6.78 -22.87
N ALA A 391 -18.79 7.00 -23.32
CA ALA A 391 -19.80 5.97 -23.53
C ALA A 391 -19.38 4.94 -24.59
N LEU A 392 -18.60 5.39 -25.57
CA LEU A 392 -18.00 4.51 -26.57
C LEU A 392 -16.80 3.74 -26.02
N HIS A 393 -15.81 4.44 -25.45
CA HIS A 393 -14.50 3.86 -25.16
C HIS A 393 -14.47 3.00 -23.92
N ILE A 394 -15.15 3.38 -22.84
CA ILE A 394 -15.15 2.61 -21.58
C ILE A 394 -15.61 1.15 -21.81
N PRO A 395 -16.84 0.89 -22.34
CA PRO A 395 -17.29 -0.49 -22.53
C PRO A 395 -16.49 -1.24 -23.60
N ASN A 396 -15.99 -0.56 -24.63
CA ASN A 396 -15.14 -1.20 -25.64
C ASN A 396 -13.83 -1.70 -25.05
N VAL A 397 -13.12 -0.85 -24.31
CA VAL A 397 -11.85 -1.22 -23.67
C VAL A 397 -12.05 -2.32 -22.63
N LEU A 398 -13.13 -2.26 -21.83
CA LEU A 398 -13.46 -3.32 -20.87
C LEU A 398 -13.64 -4.68 -21.57
N ARG A 399 -14.41 -4.72 -22.68
CA ARG A 399 -14.60 -5.95 -23.47
C ARG A 399 -13.31 -6.44 -24.11
N GLU A 400 -12.52 -5.54 -24.70
CA GLU A 400 -11.25 -5.88 -25.37
C GLU A 400 -10.21 -6.44 -24.39
N LEU A 401 -10.19 -5.93 -23.16
CA LEU A 401 -9.26 -6.36 -22.11
C LEU A 401 -9.82 -7.47 -21.19
N GLY A 402 -10.97 -8.04 -21.55
CA GLY A 402 -11.57 -9.19 -20.88
C GLY A 402 -12.03 -8.94 -19.44
N VAL A 403 -12.42 -7.71 -19.10
CA VAL A 403 -13.02 -7.38 -17.79
C VAL A 403 -14.47 -7.86 -17.78
N ALA A 404 -14.87 -8.60 -16.75
CA ALA A 404 -16.20 -9.19 -16.68
C ALA A 404 -17.29 -8.13 -16.43
N ASP A 405 -18.48 -8.34 -17.00
CA ASP A 405 -19.64 -7.51 -16.72
C ASP A 405 -19.97 -7.56 -15.22
N GLY A 406 -20.13 -6.39 -14.59
CA GLY A 406 -20.42 -6.28 -13.15
C GLY A 406 -19.19 -6.23 -12.23
N GLN A 407 -17.99 -6.60 -12.70
CA GLN A 407 -16.76 -6.58 -11.89
C GLN A 407 -16.46 -5.18 -11.33
N LEU A 408 -16.67 -4.12 -12.14
CA LEU A 408 -16.48 -2.74 -11.69
C LEU A 408 -17.45 -2.36 -10.56
N ALA A 409 -18.72 -2.75 -10.67
CA ALA A 409 -19.70 -2.41 -9.65
C ALA A 409 -19.30 -3.00 -8.28
N GLU A 410 -18.75 -4.20 -8.27
CA GLU A 410 -18.26 -4.86 -7.06
C GLU A 410 -17.00 -4.18 -6.50
N GLU A 411 -16.00 -3.90 -7.36
CA GLU A 411 -14.73 -3.25 -6.96
C GLU A 411 -14.96 -1.87 -6.33
N PHE A 412 -15.97 -1.14 -6.81
CA PHE A 412 -16.34 0.20 -6.36
C PHE A 412 -17.48 0.26 -5.33
N ALA A 413 -18.08 -0.88 -4.95
CA ALA A 413 -19.25 -0.93 -4.06
C ALA A 413 -19.05 -0.19 -2.72
N ASN A 414 -17.82 -0.14 -2.20
CA ASN A 414 -17.44 0.54 -0.96
C ASN A 414 -16.40 1.64 -1.21
N ALA A 415 -16.45 2.34 -2.35
CA ALA A 415 -15.51 3.43 -2.65
C ALA A 415 -15.85 4.73 -1.90
N ILE A 416 -17.13 4.94 -1.57
CA ILE A 416 -17.66 6.06 -0.77
C ILE A 416 -18.68 5.53 0.27
N PRO A 417 -18.96 6.24 1.37
CA PRO A 417 -19.88 5.75 2.42
C PRO A 417 -21.36 5.68 1.98
N ARG A 418 -21.85 4.57 1.38
CA ARG A 418 -23.29 4.23 1.17
C ARG A 418 -23.54 2.70 0.98
N GLU A 419 -24.77 2.25 1.24
CA GLU A 419 -25.25 0.85 1.31
C GLU A 419 -25.23 0.04 -0.03
N SER A 420 -24.95 -1.27 0.05
CA SER A 420 -24.49 -2.20 -1.01
C SER A 420 -25.56 -3.10 -1.69
N VAL A 421 -25.32 -3.58 -2.94
CA VAL A 421 -25.92 -4.82 -3.56
C VAL A 421 -24.96 -5.50 -4.58
N ALA A 422 -25.09 -6.84 -4.78
CA ALA A 422 -24.11 -7.83 -5.32
C ALA A 422 -24.32 -8.42 -6.76
N ASP A 423 -23.36 -9.29 -7.15
CA ASP A 423 -22.83 -9.82 -8.45
C ASP A 423 -23.66 -10.70 -9.44
N ALA A 424 -23.06 -10.92 -10.64
CA ALA A 424 -23.43 -11.89 -11.70
C ALA A 424 -22.20 -12.63 -12.34
N PRO A 425 -22.36 -13.76 -13.08
CA PRO A 425 -21.32 -14.81 -13.27
C PRO A 425 -20.56 -14.85 -14.62
N LEU A 426 -19.40 -15.54 -14.61
CA LEU A 426 -18.39 -15.72 -15.70
C LEU A 426 -18.75 -16.79 -16.78
N ARG A 427 -18.18 -16.65 -17.99
CA ARG A 427 -18.29 -17.59 -19.15
C ARG A 427 -17.07 -18.51 -19.33
N ASP A 428 -17.29 -19.62 -20.03
CA ASP A 428 -16.43 -20.81 -20.22
C ASP A 428 -15.35 -20.63 -21.33
N ASN A 429 -14.08 -20.84 -20.98
CA ASN A 429 -12.90 -20.69 -21.85
C ASN A 429 -12.25 -22.04 -22.23
N GLY A 430 -12.90 -23.19 -22.01
CA GLY A 430 -12.38 -24.51 -22.40
C GLY A 430 -11.20 -25.03 -21.57
N LEU A 431 -10.71 -24.25 -20.60
CA LEU A 431 -9.84 -24.69 -19.51
C LEU A 431 -10.69 -25.17 -18.33
N ARG A 432 -10.31 -26.28 -17.70
CA ARG A 432 -11.01 -26.81 -16.53
C ARG A 432 -10.15 -26.65 -15.28
N ILE A 433 -10.69 -25.93 -14.29
CA ILE A 433 -10.08 -25.82 -12.97
C ILE A 433 -10.61 -26.93 -12.06
N GLN A 434 -9.70 -27.74 -11.53
CA GLN A 434 -9.96 -28.62 -10.39
C GLN A 434 -9.58 -27.85 -9.12
N SER A 435 -10.54 -27.70 -8.21
CA SER A 435 -10.37 -27.06 -6.92
C SER A 435 -10.66 -28.06 -5.80
N ALA A 436 -9.76 -28.15 -4.82
CA ALA A 436 -9.88 -29.04 -3.67
C ALA A 436 -9.52 -28.31 -2.38
N THR A 437 -10.18 -28.67 -1.28
CA THR A 437 -9.89 -28.12 0.07
C THR A 437 -8.95 -29.01 0.88
N THR A 438 -8.62 -30.19 0.37
CA THR A 438 -7.67 -31.13 0.97
C THR A 438 -6.86 -31.81 -0.11
N ILE A 439 -5.58 -32.04 0.15
CA ILE A 439 -4.66 -32.72 -0.75
C ILE A 439 -5.11 -34.15 -1.07
N HIS A 440 -5.90 -34.77 -0.18
CA HIS A 440 -6.48 -36.10 -0.39
C HIS A 440 -7.48 -36.18 -1.55
N GLN A 441 -7.98 -35.03 -2.05
CA GLN A 441 -8.83 -34.95 -3.24
C GLN A 441 -8.02 -34.79 -4.54
N ILE A 442 -6.70 -34.65 -4.44
CA ILE A 442 -5.78 -34.52 -5.56
C ILE A 442 -5.00 -35.82 -5.71
N ASP A 443 -4.87 -36.29 -6.95
CA ASP A 443 -4.04 -37.44 -7.27
C ASP A 443 -2.57 -37.16 -6.93
N ARG A 444 -1.97 -38.08 -6.15
CA ARG A 444 -0.60 -37.95 -5.63
C ARG A 444 0.43 -37.84 -6.73
N ALA A 445 0.39 -38.74 -7.72
CA ALA A 445 1.37 -38.77 -8.80
C ALA A 445 1.30 -37.47 -9.63
N THR A 446 0.10 -37.01 -9.93
CA THR A 446 -0.13 -35.74 -10.64
C THR A 446 0.44 -34.56 -9.87
N TRP A 447 0.13 -34.45 -8.57
CA TRP A 447 0.59 -33.34 -7.73
C TRP A 447 2.11 -33.33 -7.58
N ASP A 448 2.70 -34.48 -7.26
CA ASP A 448 4.15 -34.57 -7.03
C ASP A 448 4.95 -34.30 -8.31
N THR A 449 4.38 -34.57 -9.49
CA THR A 449 5.01 -34.25 -10.78
C THR A 449 5.10 -32.74 -11.03
N VAL A 450 4.10 -31.96 -10.61
CA VAL A 450 4.02 -30.51 -10.92
C VAL A 450 4.52 -29.62 -9.78
N LEU A 451 4.33 -30.05 -8.54
CA LEU A 451 4.68 -29.29 -7.33
C LEU A 451 5.39 -30.12 -6.27
N GLY A 452 5.64 -31.42 -6.48
CA GLY A 452 6.29 -32.27 -5.47
C GLY A 452 7.75 -31.92 -5.27
N GLU A 453 8.51 -31.90 -6.36
CA GLU A 453 9.91 -31.44 -6.36
C GLU A 453 10.04 -29.93 -6.09
N ALA A 454 8.91 -29.21 -6.06
CA ALA A 454 8.86 -27.80 -5.79
C ALA A 454 8.53 -27.53 -4.31
N ALA A 455 9.38 -26.72 -3.70
CA ALA A 455 8.99 -25.84 -2.60
C ALA A 455 8.39 -26.45 -1.32
N HIS A 456 8.80 -27.65 -0.92
CA HIS A 456 8.24 -28.34 0.27
C HIS A 456 6.74 -28.64 0.17
N CYS A 457 6.19 -28.66 -1.05
CA CYS A 457 4.77 -28.87 -1.31
C CYS A 457 4.45 -30.29 -1.81
N SER A 458 5.32 -31.29 -1.60
CA SER A 458 4.97 -32.70 -1.85
C SER A 458 3.66 -33.10 -1.20
N TRP A 459 2.93 -34.04 -1.81
CA TRP A 459 1.63 -34.50 -1.31
C TRP A 459 1.67 -34.86 0.18
N ASP A 460 2.71 -35.59 0.61
CA ASP A 460 2.89 -36.01 2.01
C ASP A 460 3.23 -34.85 2.96
N ALA A 461 3.88 -33.80 2.46
CA ALA A 461 4.15 -32.60 3.25
C ALA A 461 2.87 -31.77 3.45
N MET A 462 2.06 -31.63 2.40
CA MET A 462 0.78 -30.95 2.48
C MET A 462 -0.22 -31.69 3.39
N ALA A 463 -0.24 -33.03 3.34
CA ALA A 463 -1.04 -33.85 4.25
C ALA A 463 -0.59 -33.74 5.71
N ALA A 464 0.70 -33.48 5.97
CA ALA A 464 1.19 -33.16 7.31
C ALA A 464 0.75 -31.76 7.75
N ALA A 465 0.91 -30.77 6.88
CA ALA A 465 0.52 -29.38 7.15
C ALA A 465 -0.98 -29.25 7.46
N GLU A 466 -1.85 -29.93 6.71
CA GLU A 466 -3.29 -30.00 6.98
C GLU A 466 -3.62 -30.55 8.37
N ARG A 467 -2.89 -31.57 8.83
CA ARG A 467 -3.11 -32.15 10.16
C ARG A 467 -2.61 -31.24 11.28
N ILE A 468 -1.48 -30.56 11.08
CA ILE A 468 -0.88 -29.66 12.08
C ILE A 468 -1.72 -28.39 12.23
N TYR A 469 -2.17 -27.80 11.12
CA TYR A 469 -2.81 -26.48 11.08
C TYR A 469 -4.32 -26.51 10.79
N GLY A 470 -4.92 -27.68 10.59
CA GLY A 470 -6.36 -27.82 10.31
C GLY A 470 -7.26 -27.84 11.54
N ALA A 471 -6.71 -27.78 12.75
CA ALA A 471 -7.48 -27.88 14.00
C ALA A 471 -8.30 -26.60 14.26
N LYS A 472 -9.62 -26.73 14.42
CA LYS A 472 -10.53 -25.58 14.63
C LYS A 472 -10.32 -24.87 15.97
N ASP A 473 -9.88 -25.61 16.99
CA ASP A 473 -9.70 -25.09 18.36
C ASP A 473 -8.30 -24.50 18.60
N ALA A 474 -7.42 -24.48 17.59
CA ALA A 474 -6.10 -23.87 17.68
C ALA A 474 -6.17 -22.34 17.77
N PRO A 475 -5.09 -21.63 18.16
CA PRO A 475 -5.02 -20.17 18.03
C PRO A 475 -5.22 -19.69 16.58
N PRO A 476 -5.70 -18.45 16.34
CA PRO A 476 -5.92 -17.88 15.00
C PRO A 476 -4.75 -18.07 14.02
N GLU A 477 -3.51 -17.84 14.46
CA GLU A 477 -2.28 -18.00 13.68
C GLU A 477 -2.01 -19.44 13.22
N HIS A 478 -2.66 -20.42 13.84
CA HIS A 478 -2.51 -21.85 13.54
C HIS A 478 -3.69 -22.45 12.78
N ARG A 479 -4.73 -21.66 12.43
CA ARG A 479 -5.95 -22.14 11.73
C ARG A 479 -5.84 -21.98 10.22
N TRP A 480 -4.91 -22.70 9.59
CA TRP A 480 -4.68 -22.54 8.16
C TRP A 480 -5.77 -23.23 7.35
N LYS A 481 -6.13 -22.62 6.21
CA LYS A 481 -7.02 -23.25 5.23
C LYS A 481 -6.28 -23.39 3.92
N PHE A 482 -6.38 -24.57 3.31
CA PHE A 482 -5.69 -24.88 2.07
C PHE A 482 -6.67 -24.97 0.92
N ARG A 483 -6.24 -24.49 -0.24
CA ARG A 483 -6.96 -24.56 -1.51
C ARG A 483 -6.00 -25.00 -2.60
N TYR A 484 -6.17 -26.25 -3.05
CA TYR A 484 -5.35 -26.86 -4.09
C TYR A 484 -6.02 -26.64 -5.44
N LEU A 485 -5.27 -26.10 -6.40
CA LEU A 485 -5.76 -25.80 -7.74
C LEU A 485 -4.92 -26.51 -8.78
N ILE A 486 -5.58 -27.19 -9.72
CA ILE A 486 -4.97 -27.73 -10.94
C ILE A 486 -5.82 -27.29 -12.12
N VAL A 487 -5.23 -26.54 -13.06
CA VAL A 487 -5.86 -26.15 -14.31
C VAL A 487 -5.38 -27.07 -15.42
N ARG A 488 -6.34 -27.68 -16.14
CA ARG A 488 -6.06 -28.54 -17.29
C ARG A 488 -6.63 -27.97 -18.58
N ASP A 489 -5.95 -28.23 -19.69
CA ASP A 489 -6.49 -27.98 -21.02
C ASP A 489 -7.46 -29.07 -21.47
N HIS A 490 -8.01 -28.90 -22.69
CA HIS A 490 -8.93 -29.84 -23.32
C HIS A 490 -8.33 -31.22 -23.62
N THR A 491 -6.99 -31.35 -23.58
CA THR A 491 -6.26 -32.62 -23.74
C THR A 491 -5.96 -33.30 -22.40
N HIS A 492 -6.48 -32.76 -21.29
CA HIS A 492 -6.21 -33.19 -19.92
C HIS A 492 -4.77 -32.96 -19.43
N ARG A 493 -3.97 -32.18 -20.15
CA ARG A 493 -2.62 -31.78 -19.72
C ARG A 493 -2.71 -30.69 -18.65
N VAL A 494 -1.88 -30.78 -17.61
CA VAL A 494 -1.81 -29.74 -16.56
C VAL A 494 -1.06 -28.52 -17.10
N VAL A 495 -1.73 -27.37 -17.12
CA VAL A 495 -1.18 -26.09 -17.59
C VAL A 495 -0.74 -25.23 -16.42
N ALA A 496 -1.42 -25.31 -15.28
CA ALA A 496 -1.05 -24.60 -14.06
C ALA A 496 -1.40 -25.42 -12.82
N ALA A 497 -0.57 -25.36 -11.77
CA ALA A 497 -0.88 -25.92 -10.45
C ALA A 497 -0.35 -24.99 -9.33
N THR A 498 -1.11 -24.84 -8.25
CA THR A 498 -0.68 -24.11 -7.05
C THR A 498 -1.47 -24.57 -5.82
N VAL A 499 -0.96 -24.26 -4.63
CA VAL A 499 -1.72 -24.30 -3.38
C VAL A 499 -1.79 -22.90 -2.82
N PHE A 500 -3.00 -22.40 -2.58
CA PHE A 500 -3.23 -21.22 -1.77
C PHE A 500 -3.48 -21.63 -0.32
N THR A 501 -2.73 -21.04 0.59
CA THR A 501 -2.99 -21.13 2.03
C THR A 501 -3.52 -19.80 2.51
N THR A 502 -4.69 -19.84 3.15
CA THR A 502 -5.23 -18.73 3.93
C THR A 502 -4.72 -18.84 5.35
N LEU A 503 -3.94 -17.86 5.79
CA LEU A 503 -3.41 -17.81 7.16
C LEU A 503 -3.26 -16.37 7.66
N LEU A 504 -3.12 -16.22 8.97
CA LEU A 504 -2.77 -14.96 9.61
C LEU A 504 -1.24 -14.78 9.59
N THR A 505 -0.76 -13.63 9.13
CA THR A 505 0.66 -13.29 9.09
C THR A 505 0.93 -11.95 9.74
N LYS A 506 2.11 -11.79 10.33
CA LYS A 506 2.64 -10.49 10.78
C LYS A 506 2.99 -9.64 9.56
N ASP A 507 2.51 -8.40 9.49
CA ASP A 507 2.75 -7.53 8.33
C ASP A 507 4.24 -7.16 8.16
N ASP A 508 5.00 -7.21 9.26
CA ASP A 508 6.45 -6.98 9.35
C ASP A 508 7.28 -8.27 9.23
N MET A 509 6.70 -9.38 8.75
CA MET A 509 7.38 -10.67 8.60
C MET A 509 8.74 -10.57 7.91
N LEU A 510 8.87 -9.70 6.91
CA LEU A 510 10.10 -9.48 6.14
C LEU A 510 10.65 -8.05 6.28
N ALA A 511 10.24 -7.33 7.33
CA ALA A 511 10.74 -5.99 7.61
C ALA A 511 12.17 -6.03 8.17
N ALA A 512 12.79 -4.85 8.30
CA ALA A 512 14.07 -4.73 8.98
C ALA A 512 13.92 -5.08 10.47
N GLU A 513 14.97 -5.67 11.05
CA GLU A 513 14.92 -6.25 12.39
C GLU A 513 14.53 -5.23 13.49
N ASP A 514 15.00 -3.99 13.36
CA ASP A 514 14.69 -2.88 14.25
C ASP A 514 13.24 -2.42 14.17
N VAL A 515 12.66 -2.42 12.96
CA VAL A 515 11.23 -2.16 12.73
C VAL A 515 10.39 -3.24 13.40
N SER A 516 10.71 -4.51 13.15
CA SER A 516 9.99 -5.64 13.73
C SER A 516 10.07 -5.63 15.26
N ARG A 517 11.24 -5.32 15.84
CA ARG A 517 11.40 -5.15 17.30
C ARG A 517 10.50 -4.07 17.89
N GLU A 518 10.32 -2.94 17.22
CA GLU A 518 9.41 -1.87 17.68
C GLU A 518 7.94 -2.32 17.63
N ILE A 519 7.56 -3.05 16.59
CA ILE A 519 6.20 -3.56 16.43
C ILE A 519 5.89 -4.63 17.48
N GLU A 520 6.84 -5.52 17.79
CA GLU A 520 6.68 -6.54 18.84
C GLU A 520 6.42 -5.94 20.22
N ARG A 521 7.01 -4.78 20.56
CA ARG A 521 6.65 -4.07 21.81
C ARG A 521 5.19 -3.64 21.85
N ARG A 522 4.59 -3.30 20.70
CA ARG A 522 3.16 -3.00 20.63
C ARG A 522 2.31 -4.28 20.74
N ARG A 523 2.84 -5.41 20.26
CA ARG A 523 2.19 -6.72 20.37
C ARG A 523 2.13 -7.26 21.80
N GLU A 524 2.92 -6.72 22.73
CA GLU A 524 2.77 -6.98 24.17
C GLU A 524 1.38 -6.55 24.69
N ALA A 525 0.82 -5.47 24.14
CA ALA A 525 -0.52 -4.97 24.50
C ALA A 525 -1.64 -5.53 23.62
N ASP A 526 -1.35 -5.79 22.34
CA ASP A 526 -2.27 -6.40 21.38
C ASP A 526 -1.53 -7.41 20.50
N ARG A 527 -1.64 -8.71 20.85
CA ARG A 527 -0.91 -9.82 20.20
C ARG A 527 -1.00 -9.80 18.67
N TYR A 528 -2.12 -9.32 18.11
CA TYR A 528 -2.36 -9.32 16.66
C TYR A 528 -2.19 -7.95 16.02
N TYR A 529 -1.62 -6.98 16.73
CA TYR A 529 -1.27 -5.68 16.16
C TYR A 529 -0.43 -5.84 14.88
N LEU A 530 -0.83 -5.16 13.80
CA LEU A 530 -0.24 -5.30 12.45
C LEU A 530 -0.13 -6.74 11.98
N SER A 531 -1.26 -7.43 11.96
CA SER A 531 -1.36 -8.78 11.42
C SER A 531 -2.51 -8.83 10.43
N SER A 532 -2.23 -9.36 9.25
CA SER A 532 -3.18 -9.48 8.15
C SER A 532 -3.54 -10.93 7.88
N THR A 533 -4.79 -11.17 7.54
CA THR A 533 -5.18 -12.46 6.93
C THR A 533 -4.80 -12.41 5.46
N VAL A 534 -4.02 -13.38 5.00
CA VAL A 534 -3.50 -13.40 3.62
C VAL A 534 -3.86 -14.69 2.93
N VAL A 535 -4.09 -14.62 1.62
CA VAL A 535 -4.17 -15.78 0.73
C VAL A 535 -2.84 -15.87 -0.01
N MET A 536 -1.95 -16.76 0.40
CA MET A 536 -0.62 -16.88 -0.19
C MET A 536 -0.40 -18.21 -0.90
N THR A 537 0.40 -18.23 -1.97
CA THR A 537 0.88 -19.48 -2.53
C THR A 537 1.88 -20.14 -1.58
N GLY A 538 1.76 -21.45 -1.35
CA GLY A 538 2.56 -22.12 -0.34
C GLY A 538 2.12 -21.71 1.07
N SER A 539 3.06 -21.57 2.00
CA SER A 539 2.81 -21.19 3.39
C SER A 539 4.05 -20.54 4.03
N THR A 540 3.99 -20.16 5.30
CA THR A 540 5.19 -19.72 6.04
C THR A 540 6.16 -20.86 6.37
N LEU A 541 5.74 -22.13 6.19
CA LEU A 541 6.58 -23.32 6.38
C LEU A 541 7.19 -23.87 5.08
N SER A 542 6.97 -23.19 3.95
CA SER A 542 7.41 -23.66 2.64
C SER A 542 8.35 -22.65 1.99
N GLU A 543 9.26 -23.15 1.15
CA GLU A 543 10.28 -22.34 0.48
C GLU A 543 10.51 -22.82 -0.95
N GLY A 544 10.28 -21.95 -1.94
CA GLY A 544 10.58 -22.17 -3.35
C GLY A 544 9.37 -21.91 -4.25
N ASN A 545 9.50 -22.14 -5.56
CA ASN A 545 8.43 -21.83 -6.50
C ASN A 545 7.15 -22.66 -6.24
N HIS A 546 6.14 -22.03 -5.63
CA HIS A 546 4.82 -22.62 -5.31
C HIS A 546 3.81 -22.54 -6.47
N LEU A 547 4.26 -22.13 -7.65
CA LEU A 547 3.44 -21.93 -8.85
C LEU A 547 4.04 -22.70 -10.02
N TYR A 548 3.39 -23.80 -10.38
CA TYR A 548 3.68 -24.50 -11.62
C TYR A 548 2.94 -23.83 -12.76
N LEU A 549 3.67 -23.48 -13.83
CA LEU A 549 3.10 -22.97 -15.07
C LEU A 549 3.79 -23.62 -16.27
N ASP A 550 3.00 -24.25 -17.12
CA ASP A 550 3.45 -24.76 -18.40
C ASP A 550 3.50 -23.63 -19.43
N ARG A 551 4.69 -23.04 -19.60
CA ARG A 551 4.94 -21.93 -20.54
C ARG A 551 4.73 -22.28 -22.01
N THR A 552 4.55 -23.57 -22.35
CA THR A 552 4.25 -24.01 -23.72
C THR A 552 2.75 -24.04 -24.05
N GLY A 553 1.89 -23.91 -23.04
CA GLY A 553 0.43 -23.86 -23.17
C GLY A 553 -0.17 -22.48 -22.90
N PRO A 554 -1.52 -22.38 -22.75
CA PRO A 554 -2.24 -21.13 -22.45
C PRO A 554 -2.07 -20.74 -20.97
N TRP A 555 -0.83 -20.47 -20.56
CA TRP A 555 -0.47 -20.26 -19.15
C TRP A 555 -1.06 -18.97 -18.58
N ARG A 556 -1.30 -17.94 -19.40
CA ARG A 556 -1.92 -16.67 -18.99
C ARG A 556 -3.36 -16.86 -18.56
N GLU A 557 -4.14 -17.56 -19.40
CA GLU A 557 -5.54 -17.89 -19.15
C GLU A 557 -5.66 -18.82 -17.94
N ALA A 558 -4.77 -19.80 -17.82
CA ALA A 558 -4.72 -20.68 -16.67
C ALA A 558 -4.38 -19.92 -15.38
N LEU A 559 -3.43 -18.98 -15.42
CA LEU A 559 -3.09 -18.14 -14.27
C LEU A 559 -4.23 -17.19 -13.91
N ARG A 560 -4.95 -16.58 -14.86
CA ARG A 560 -6.16 -15.79 -14.56
C ARG A 560 -7.22 -16.59 -13.82
N LEU A 561 -7.44 -17.85 -14.20
CA LEU A 561 -8.36 -18.73 -13.47
C LEU A 561 -7.90 -18.98 -12.03
N MET A 562 -6.60 -19.12 -11.80
CA MET A 562 -6.05 -19.25 -10.44
C MET A 562 -6.18 -17.97 -9.63
N LEU A 563 -5.92 -16.82 -10.25
CA LEU A 563 -6.09 -15.52 -9.59
C LEU A 563 -7.55 -15.24 -9.26
N ALA A 564 -8.49 -15.64 -10.12
CA ALA A 564 -9.92 -15.56 -9.85
C ALA A 564 -10.34 -16.46 -8.67
N ALA A 565 -9.81 -17.68 -8.60
CA ALA A 565 -10.03 -18.57 -7.45
C ALA A 565 -9.39 -18.01 -6.17
N ALA A 566 -8.23 -17.35 -6.26
CA ALA A 566 -7.61 -16.64 -5.15
C ALA A 566 -8.45 -15.44 -4.70
N ASP A 567 -9.07 -14.71 -5.62
CA ASP A 567 -10.01 -13.62 -5.32
C ASP A 567 -11.25 -14.14 -4.59
N GLU A 568 -11.84 -15.26 -5.02
CA GLU A 568 -12.96 -15.90 -4.33
C GLU A 568 -12.58 -16.30 -2.90
N GLU A 569 -11.40 -16.90 -2.73
CA GLU A 569 -10.87 -17.25 -1.40
C GLU A 569 -10.59 -16.02 -0.54
N SER A 570 -10.02 -14.97 -1.13
CA SER A 570 -9.75 -13.70 -0.45
C SER A 570 -11.04 -13.07 0.05
N LYS A 571 -12.08 -13.02 -0.79
CA LYS A 571 -13.41 -12.50 -0.40
C LYS A 571 -14.02 -13.34 0.72
N ARG A 572 -13.99 -14.67 0.59
CA ARG A 572 -14.53 -15.62 1.58
C ARG A 572 -13.83 -15.51 2.94
N ALA A 573 -12.52 -15.30 2.93
CA ALA A 573 -11.72 -15.18 4.13
C ALA A 573 -11.71 -13.77 4.73
N GLY A 574 -12.17 -12.75 3.98
CA GLY A 574 -11.95 -11.35 4.34
C GLY A 574 -10.47 -10.98 4.33
N ALA A 575 -9.66 -11.61 3.48
CA ALA A 575 -8.22 -11.43 3.46
C ALA A 575 -7.81 -10.01 2.99
N ASP A 576 -6.75 -9.50 3.60
CA ASP A 576 -6.19 -8.17 3.37
C ASP A 576 -5.23 -8.13 2.18
N ALA A 577 -4.67 -9.29 1.81
CA ALA A 577 -3.77 -9.40 0.66
C ALA A 577 -3.75 -10.80 0.02
N ILE A 578 -3.41 -10.82 -1.27
CA ILE A 578 -3.07 -12.03 -2.02
C ILE A 578 -1.57 -11.98 -2.35
N MET A 579 -0.86 -13.08 -2.10
CA MET A 579 0.59 -13.16 -2.25
C MET A 579 1.00 -14.38 -3.10
N LEU A 580 1.67 -14.16 -4.22
CA LEU A 580 2.32 -15.23 -4.98
C LEU A 580 3.82 -15.11 -4.72
N ARG A 581 4.40 -15.99 -3.90
CA ARG A 581 5.75 -15.82 -3.35
C ARG A 581 6.74 -16.88 -3.81
N ASP A 582 8.02 -16.57 -3.58
CA ASP A 582 9.18 -17.42 -3.86
C ASP A 582 9.37 -17.75 -5.36
N LEU A 583 9.08 -16.75 -6.20
CA LEU A 583 9.23 -16.82 -7.64
C LEU A 583 10.62 -16.32 -8.08
N PRO A 584 11.25 -16.93 -9.09
CA PRO A 584 12.57 -16.54 -9.55
C PRO A 584 12.57 -15.16 -10.22
N ASP A 585 13.73 -14.47 -10.18
CA ASP A 585 13.99 -13.27 -10.99
C ASP A 585 14.01 -13.59 -12.50
N GLY A 586 13.84 -12.57 -13.34
CA GLY A 586 14.15 -12.64 -14.76
C GLY A 586 13.03 -13.13 -15.70
N ASP A 587 11.76 -12.95 -15.33
CA ASP A 587 10.60 -13.20 -16.21
C ASP A 587 9.80 -11.90 -16.49
N PRO A 588 10.26 -11.04 -17.44
CA PRO A 588 9.57 -9.79 -17.77
C PRO A 588 8.15 -9.98 -18.31
N GLU A 589 7.89 -11.14 -18.92
CA GLU A 589 6.57 -11.50 -19.46
C GLU A 589 5.58 -11.77 -18.32
N MET A 590 6.02 -12.46 -17.27
CA MET A 590 5.26 -12.61 -16.03
C MET A 590 5.11 -11.28 -15.31
N ASP A 591 6.18 -10.47 -15.20
CA ASP A 591 6.14 -9.17 -14.52
C ASP A 591 5.07 -8.26 -15.12
N THR A 592 5.04 -8.17 -16.45
CA THR A 592 4.04 -7.39 -17.19
C THR A 592 2.63 -7.94 -16.96
N PHE A 593 2.45 -9.26 -17.06
CA PHE A 593 1.16 -9.91 -16.84
C PHE A 593 0.64 -9.67 -15.41
N MET A 594 1.48 -9.83 -14.40
CA MET A 594 1.09 -9.67 -13.00
C MET A 594 0.75 -8.22 -12.68
N LEU A 595 1.53 -7.26 -13.22
CA LEU A 595 1.21 -5.84 -13.12
C LEU A 595 -0.14 -5.52 -13.77
N ASP A 596 -0.40 -6.07 -14.96
CA ASP A 596 -1.69 -5.94 -15.64
C ASP A 596 -2.83 -6.46 -14.75
N GLU A 597 -2.66 -7.58 -14.05
CA GLU A 597 -3.64 -8.18 -13.13
C GLU A 597 -3.67 -7.52 -11.72
N GLY A 598 -2.98 -6.39 -11.55
CA GLY A 598 -3.00 -5.56 -10.35
C GLY A 598 -2.11 -6.04 -9.21
N PHE A 599 -1.11 -6.86 -9.51
CA PHE A 599 -0.09 -7.28 -8.54
C PHE A 599 1.21 -6.49 -8.72
N SER A 600 1.82 -6.15 -7.59
CA SER A 600 3.13 -5.50 -7.57
C SER A 600 4.22 -6.52 -7.27
N ARG A 601 5.30 -6.46 -8.03
CA ARG A 601 6.49 -7.26 -7.77
C ARG A 601 7.29 -6.69 -6.61
N VAL A 602 7.60 -7.52 -5.62
CA VAL A 602 8.30 -7.14 -4.40
C VAL A 602 9.47 -8.10 -4.16
N PRO A 603 10.72 -7.61 -4.03
CA PRO A 603 11.84 -8.46 -3.61
C PRO A 603 11.61 -8.95 -2.18
N ILE A 604 11.89 -10.23 -1.95
CA ILE A 604 11.93 -10.84 -0.61
C ILE A 604 13.37 -11.26 -0.29
N LEU A 605 13.60 -11.93 0.84
CA LEU A 605 14.94 -12.38 1.22
C LEU A 605 15.46 -13.43 0.23
N ASP A 606 16.73 -13.33 -0.15
CA ASP A 606 17.36 -14.30 -1.06
C ASP A 606 17.37 -15.71 -0.44
N THR A 607 17.04 -16.72 -1.25
CA THR A 607 17.17 -18.13 -0.85
C THR A 607 18.58 -18.63 -1.16
N HIS A 608 19.11 -19.55 -0.33
CA HIS A 608 20.46 -20.05 -0.47
C HIS A 608 20.47 -21.52 -0.87
N THR A 609 21.05 -21.82 -2.02
CA THR A 609 21.16 -23.18 -2.54
C THR A 609 22.62 -23.63 -2.57
N LEU A 610 22.91 -24.84 -2.08
CA LEU A 610 24.15 -25.57 -2.33
C LEU A 610 23.89 -26.70 -3.34
N THR A 611 24.72 -26.78 -4.37
CA THR A 611 24.75 -27.91 -5.31
C THR A 611 25.93 -28.82 -4.97
N LEU A 612 25.65 -30.11 -4.80
CA LEU A 612 26.61 -31.16 -4.50
C LEU A 612 26.93 -31.91 -5.80
N ASP A 613 27.95 -31.43 -6.51
CA ASP A 613 28.47 -32.10 -7.71
C ASP A 613 29.37 -33.31 -7.38
N ALA A 614 29.60 -33.56 -6.08
CA ALA A 614 30.54 -34.53 -5.55
C ALA A 614 29.80 -35.64 -4.78
N PRO A 615 30.26 -36.90 -4.85
CA PRO A 615 29.51 -38.06 -4.32
C PRO A 615 29.54 -38.17 -2.79
N ASP A 616 30.46 -37.49 -2.11
CA ASP A 616 30.63 -37.56 -0.65
C ASP A 616 31.17 -36.25 -0.05
N GLU A 617 31.18 -36.17 1.28
CA GLU A 617 31.67 -35.01 2.05
C GLU A 617 33.12 -34.64 1.71
N SER A 618 34.00 -35.63 1.54
CA SER A 618 35.44 -35.41 1.33
C SER A 618 35.67 -34.78 -0.05
N ALA A 619 34.96 -35.27 -1.05
CA ALA A 619 34.98 -34.74 -2.40
C ALA A 619 34.35 -33.34 -2.47
N TRP A 620 33.23 -33.08 -1.78
CA TRP A 620 32.65 -31.73 -1.65
C TRP A 620 33.62 -30.75 -0.99
N TYR A 621 34.19 -31.12 0.16
CA TYR A 621 35.13 -30.28 0.90
C TYR A 621 36.38 -29.97 0.07
N SER A 622 36.87 -30.94 -0.70
CA SER A 622 38.02 -30.78 -1.60
C SER A 622 37.71 -29.90 -2.82
N ALA A 623 36.45 -29.77 -3.23
CA ALA A 623 36.03 -28.87 -4.31
C ALA A 623 35.92 -27.40 -3.86
N LEU A 624 35.83 -27.13 -2.55
CA LEU A 624 35.73 -25.76 -2.02
C LEU A 624 37.03 -24.96 -2.23
N HIS A 625 36.91 -23.66 -2.49
CA HIS A 625 38.05 -22.75 -2.57
C HIS A 625 38.89 -22.74 -1.28
N ASN A 626 40.21 -22.55 -1.38
CA ASN A 626 41.17 -22.58 -0.25
C ASN A 626 40.71 -21.78 0.98
N LYS A 627 40.19 -20.57 0.77
CA LYS A 627 39.68 -19.70 1.85
C LYS A 627 38.51 -20.32 2.61
N LYS A 628 37.58 -20.98 1.91
CA LYS A 628 36.41 -21.64 2.52
C LYS A 628 36.82 -22.89 3.30
N ARG A 629 37.73 -23.69 2.75
CA ARG A 629 38.33 -24.84 3.47
C ARG A 629 38.98 -24.42 4.79
N TYR A 630 39.75 -23.34 4.78
CA TYR A 630 40.37 -22.81 5.99
C TYR A 630 39.33 -22.42 7.05
N GLN A 631 38.24 -21.76 6.64
CA GLN A 631 37.14 -21.36 7.54
C GLN A 631 36.39 -22.56 8.13
N LEU A 632 36.23 -23.65 7.37
CA LEU A 632 35.50 -24.85 7.80
C LEU A 632 36.35 -25.85 8.59
N ARG A 633 37.69 -25.74 8.56
CA ARG A 633 38.58 -26.70 9.26
C ARG A 633 38.22 -26.85 10.74
N ARG A 634 38.01 -25.73 11.45
CA ARG A 634 37.64 -25.75 12.88
C ARG A 634 36.26 -26.39 13.10
N VAL A 635 35.31 -26.12 12.21
CA VAL A 635 33.96 -26.71 12.26
C VAL A 635 34.02 -28.23 12.09
N ILE A 636 34.84 -28.74 11.16
CA ILE A 636 35.03 -30.18 10.95
C ILE A 636 35.67 -30.84 12.17
N GLU A 637 36.65 -30.19 12.81
CA GLU A 637 37.24 -30.70 14.06
C GLU A 637 36.20 -30.78 15.17
N HIS A 638 35.45 -29.70 15.43
CA HIS A 638 34.38 -29.71 16.44
C HIS A 638 33.28 -30.75 16.14
N ALA A 639 33.00 -31.01 14.86
CA ALA A 639 32.00 -32.00 14.48
C ALA A 639 32.40 -33.44 14.84
N LYS A 640 33.68 -33.74 15.07
CA LYS A 640 34.14 -35.07 15.53
C LYS A 640 33.66 -35.38 16.95
N ASP A 641 33.55 -34.34 17.78
CA ASP A 641 33.05 -34.40 19.16
C ASP A 641 31.53 -34.53 19.23
N THR A 642 30.83 -34.55 18.09
CA THR A 642 29.38 -34.64 18.02
C THR A 642 28.90 -36.00 17.50
N GLU A 643 27.69 -36.35 17.88
CA GLU A 643 26.91 -37.43 17.29
C GLU A 643 25.54 -36.90 16.84
N VAL A 644 24.99 -37.53 15.80
CA VAL A 644 23.69 -37.15 15.23
C VAL A 644 22.77 -38.36 15.21
N SER A 645 21.60 -38.23 15.83
CA SER A 645 20.49 -39.17 15.69
C SER A 645 19.45 -38.62 14.70
N PHE A 646 18.80 -39.51 13.95
CA PHE A 646 17.76 -39.14 13.00
C PHE A 646 16.41 -39.75 13.38
N HIS A 647 15.35 -38.96 13.28
CA HIS A 647 13.98 -39.33 13.63
C HIS A 647 13.02 -39.05 12.47
N GLY A 648 12.00 -39.89 12.30
CA GLY A 648 11.06 -39.82 11.17
C GLY A 648 10.45 -41.18 10.82
N VAL A 649 9.65 -41.22 9.75
CA VAL A 649 9.02 -42.46 9.28
C VAL A 649 10.11 -43.46 8.87
N GLY A 650 10.14 -44.63 9.53
CA GLY A 650 11.16 -45.66 9.32
C GLY A 650 12.49 -45.40 10.04
N LEU A 651 12.56 -44.39 10.92
CA LEU A 651 13.71 -44.07 11.76
C LEU A 651 13.33 -44.18 13.25
N ALA A 652 14.27 -43.83 14.15
CA ALA A 652 14.01 -43.88 15.59
C ALA A 652 12.87 -42.91 15.98
N PRO A 653 11.95 -43.29 16.88
CA PRO A 653 10.92 -42.38 17.36
C PRO A 653 11.55 -41.24 18.16
N LEU A 654 10.90 -40.08 18.17
CA LEU A 654 11.23 -38.97 19.06
C LEU A 654 10.32 -39.05 20.28
N THR A 655 10.87 -38.97 21.49
CA THR A 655 10.04 -38.96 22.71
C THR A 655 9.35 -37.60 22.87
N ASP A 656 8.22 -37.57 23.58
CA ASP A 656 7.48 -36.32 23.82
C ASP A 656 8.33 -35.31 24.61
N GLU A 657 9.12 -35.78 25.58
CA GLU A 657 10.06 -34.95 26.35
C GLU A 657 11.13 -34.32 25.46
N GLU A 658 11.72 -35.09 24.54
CA GLU A 658 12.67 -34.57 23.56
C GLU A 658 12.00 -33.58 22.60
N ALA A 659 10.79 -33.87 22.11
CA ALA A 659 10.06 -32.98 21.21
C ALA A 659 9.81 -31.61 21.86
N ILE A 660 9.40 -31.59 23.13
CA ILE A 660 9.20 -30.37 23.92
C ILE A 660 10.53 -29.61 24.07
N TYR A 661 11.60 -30.32 24.42
CA TYR A 661 12.92 -29.71 24.60
C TYR A 661 13.45 -29.09 23.30
N LEU A 662 13.33 -29.80 22.17
CA LEU A 662 13.76 -29.30 20.87
C LEU A 662 12.92 -28.11 20.41
N HIS A 663 11.60 -28.13 20.65
CA HIS A 663 10.75 -26.96 20.37
C HIS A 663 11.24 -25.73 21.15
N GLY A 664 11.57 -25.88 22.44
CA GLY A 664 12.16 -24.82 23.25
C GLY A 664 13.51 -24.29 22.72
N LEU A 665 14.37 -25.15 22.18
CA LEU A 665 15.62 -24.72 21.53
C LEU A 665 15.36 -23.86 20.29
N PHE A 666 14.28 -24.12 19.55
CA PHE A 666 13.87 -23.30 18.41
C PHE A 666 13.32 -21.94 18.86
N GLU A 667 12.41 -21.92 19.85
CA GLU A 667 11.85 -20.67 20.40
C GLU A 667 12.95 -19.73 20.92
N GLN A 668 13.97 -20.26 21.60
CA GLN A 668 15.10 -19.48 22.10
C GLN A 668 15.90 -18.79 20.98
N LEU A 669 15.98 -19.43 19.81
CA LEU A 669 16.66 -18.87 18.64
C LEU A 669 15.79 -17.82 17.95
N GLU A 670 14.49 -18.08 17.79
CA GLU A 670 13.51 -17.18 17.15
C GLU A 670 13.30 -15.90 17.95
N GLN A 671 13.17 -15.97 19.29
CA GLN A 671 13.00 -14.79 20.16
C GLN A 671 14.16 -13.78 20.05
N LYS A 672 15.31 -14.20 19.52
CA LYS A 672 16.48 -13.34 19.31
C LYS A 672 16.58 -12.80 17.89
N LYS A 673 15.84 -13.35 16.92
CA LYS A 673 15.92 -13.05 15.48
C LYS A 673 14.61 -12.44 14.98
N PHE A 674 14.62 -11.16 14.59
CA PHE A 674 13.43 -10.50 14.00
C PHE A 674 13.53 -10.32 12.47
N ARG A 675 14.50 -10.98 11.82
CA ARG A 675 14.71 -10.85 10.37
C ARG A 675 13.69 -11.61 9.53
N ILE A 676 13.12 -12.69 10.08
CA ILE A 676 11.91 -13.35 9.57
C ILE A 676 10.96 -13.42 10.76
N ASN A 677 10.09 -12.42 10.91
CA ASN A 677 9.25 -12.30 12.09
C ASN A 677 7.94 -13.10 11.93
N LEU A 678 7.89 -14.31 12.50
CA LEU A 678 6.73 -15.20 12.45
C LEU A 678 5.99 -15.22 13.79
N PHE A 679 4.76 -15.73 13.78
CA PHE A 679 4.10 -16.17 15.01
C PHE A 679 4.75 -17.44 15.56
N ASP A 680 4.60 -17.68 16.86
CA ASP A 680 5.08 -18.89 17.52
C ASP A 680 4.56 -20.13 16.79
N LEU A 681 5.42 -21.12 16.56
CA LEU A 681 5.04 -22.36 15.90
C LEU A 681 4.36 -23.31 16.90
N PRO A 682 3.35 -24.10 16.51
CA PRO A 682 2.64 -24.97 17.44
C PRO A 682 3.54 -26.08 17.98
N MET A 683 3.35 -26.47 19.25
CA MET A 683 4.06 -27.60 19.87
C MET A 683 3.87 -28.93 19.11
N THR A 684 2.75 -29.07 18.40
CA THR A 684 2.42 -30.25 17.58
C THR A 684 3.21 -30.32 16.28
N LEU A 685 4.00 -29.28 15.93
CA LEU A 685 4.70 -29.19 14.65
C LEU A 685 5.71 -30.33 14.46
N LEU A 686 6.66 -30.50 15.39
CA LEU A 686 7.70 -31.52 15.27
C LEU A 686 7.10 -32.94 15.25
N PRO A 687 6.24 -33.34 16.21
CA PRO A 687 5.60 -34.66 16.15
C PRO A 687 4.77 -34.86 14.87
N GLY A 688 4.04 -33.83 14.44
CA GLY A 688 3.21 -33.85 13.23
C GLY A 688 4.03 -34.05 11.96
N MET A 689 5.15 -33.35 11.81
CA MET A 689 6.09 -33.52 10.69
C MET A 689 6.60 -34.96 10.63
N LEU A 690 7.00 -35.55 11.77
CA LEU A 690 7.57 -36.90 11.83
C LEU A 690 6.59 -38.03 11.47
N THR A 691 5.29 -37.74 11.37
CA THR A 691 4.31 -38.70 10.84
C THR A 691 4.31 -38.79 9.31
N SER A 692 5.09 -37.95 8.63
CA SER A 692 5.17 -37.88 7.17
C SER A 692 6.55 -38.31 6.67
N PRO A 693 6.63 -39.16 5.63
CA PRO A 693 7.91 -39.56 5.05
C PRO A 693 8.65 -38.40 4.35
N ALA A 694 7.95 -37.29 4.06
CA ALA A 694 8.51 -36.09 3.49
C ALA A 694 9.41 -35.32 4.48
N TRP A 695 9.37 -35.65 5.78
CA TRP A 695 10.12 -34.96 6.82
C TRP A 695 11.05 -35.91 7.57
N GLU A 696 12.15 -35.38 8.05
CA GLU A 696 12.98 -35.99 9.08
C GLU A 696 13.57 -34.94 10.00
N LEU A 697 14.02 -35.38 11.17
CA LEU A 697 14.66 -34.55 12.17
C LEU A 697 16.07 -35.09 12.45
N GLY A 698 17.09 -34.23 12.37
CA GLY A 698 18.43 -34.52 12.84
C GLY A 698 18.65 -33.87 14.21
N VAL A 699 19.16 -34.61 15.18
CA VAL A 699 19.40 -34.15 16.55
C VAL A 699 20.89 -34.30 16.88
N VAL A 700 21.54 -33.20 17.23
CA VAL A 700 22.97 -33.10 17.51
C VAL A 700 23.22 -33.16 19.01
N ARG A 701 24.08 -34.09 19.44
CA ARG A 701 24.60 -34.18 20.81
C ARG A 701 26.10 -34.05 20.79
N ILE A 702 26.67 -33.43 21.83
CA ILE A 702 28.11 -33.50 22.08
C ILE A 702 28.34 -34.81 22.84
N ARG A 703 29.34 -35.58 22.42
CA ARG A 703 29.68 -36.85 23.05
C ARG A 703 30.04 -36.63 24.53
N ALA A 704 29.65 -37.56 25.39
CA ALA A 704 29.98 -37.51 26.81
C ALA A 704 31.50 -37.45 27.03
N GLU A 705 32.27 -38.19 26.22
CA GLU A 705 33.75 -38.18 26.26
C GLU A 705 34.36 -36.83 25.90
N ALA A 706 33.65 -35.99 25.15
CA ALA A 706 34.07 -34.64 24.76
C ALA A 706 33.54 -33.55 25.71
N GLY A 707 32.96 -33.95 26.85
CA GLY A 707 32.39 -33.05 27.85
C GLY A 707 31.01 -32.51 27.50
N GLY A 708 30.23 -33.25 26.70
CA GLY A 708 28.88 -32.87 26.30
C GLY A 708 27.82 -33.06 27.40
N PRO A 709 26.74 -32.26 27.39
CA PRO A 709 25.58 -32.48 28.26
C PRO A 709 24.78 -33.72 27.80
N PRO A 710 23.91 -34.28 28.67
CA PRO A 710 23.00 -35.35 28.27
C PRO A 710 21.91 -34.87 27.30
N GLN A 711 21.58 -33.57 27.30
CA GLN A 711 20.60 -32.99 26.40
C GLN A 711 21.17 -32.73 25.00
N PRO A 712 20.33 -32.74 23.94
CA PRO A 712 20.70 -32.21 22.63
C PRO A 712 21.21 -30.77 22.71
N VAL A 713 22.21 -30.44 21.89
CA VAL A 713 22.75 -29.07 21.78
C VAL A 713 22.32 -28.38 20.47
N GLY A 714 21.67 -29.12 19.58
CA GLY A 714 21.08 -28.57 18.38
C GLY A 714 20.24 -29.59 17.63
N PHE A 715 19.39 -29.12 16.73
CA PHE A 715 18.59 -29.97 15.87
C PHE A 715 18.17 -29.24 14.60
N TRP A 716 17.71 -29.98 13.60
CA TRP A 716 17.00 -29.41 12.47
C TRP A 716 15.89 -30.34 11.98
N ALA A 717 14.81 -29.76 11.45
CA ALA A 717 13.80 -30.49 10.68
C ALA A 717 14.02 -30.21 9.19
N ALA A 718 14.11 -31.25 8.37
CA ALA A 718 14.34 -31.14 6.94
C ALA A 718 13.22 -31.79 6.13
N HIS A 719 12.82 -31.10 5.07
CA HIS A 719 12.00 -31.66 4.00
C HIS A 719 12.89 -32.44 3.02
N LYS A 720 12.37 -33.57 2.55
CA LYS A 720 13.00 -34.46 1.58
C LYS A 720 12.06 -34.66 0.41
N CYS A 721 12.48 -34.24 -0.78
CA CYS A 721 11.76 -34.59 -2.00
C CYS A 721 12.67 -34.60 -3.22
N GLY A 722 12.48 -35.62 -4.07
CA GLY A 722 13.31 -35.88 -5.23
C GLY A 722 14.79 -35.89 -4.86
N ASP A 723 15.52 -34.97 -5.46
CA ASP A 723 16.97 -34.81 -5.33
C ASP A 723 17.39 -33.64 -4.41
N THR A 724 16.45 -33.13 -3.60
CA THR A 724 16.65 -31.96 -2.74
C THR A 724 16.47 -32.31 -1.26
N TYR A 725 17.47 -31.93 -0.47
CA TYR A 725 17.42 -31.91 0.99
C TYR A 725 17.24 -30.47 1.47
N ALA A 726 16.21 -30.19 2.27
CA ALA A 726 15.89 -28.82 2.63
C ALA A 726 15.61 -28.65 4.13
N PRO A 727 16.66 -28.39 4.93
CA PRO A 727 16.52 -27.96 6.32
C PRO A 727 15.68 -26.69 6.43
N PHE A 728 14.61 -26.76 7.23
CA PHE A 728 13.64 -25.67 7.38
C PHE A 728 13.61 -25.12 8.81
N LEU A 729 13.51 -26.00 9.83
CA LEU A 729 13.62 -25.60 11.24
C LEU A 729 15.02 -25.86 11.76
N LEU A 730 15.54 -24.96 12.58
CA LEU A 730 16.83 -25.09 13.25
C LEU A 730 16.72 -24.56 14.67
N GLY A 731 17.12 -25.34 15.66
CA GLY A 731 17.35 -24.86 17.02
C GLY A 731 18.75 -25.24 17.47
N VAL A 732 19.42 -24.34 18.17
CA VAL A 732 20.77 -24.57 18.72
C VAL A 732 20.87 -23.94 20.09
N ASP A 733 21.58 -24.62 20.99
CA ASP A 733 21.88 -24.08 22.31
C ASP A 733 23.04 -23.08 22.22
N ASP A 734 22.73 -21.82 22.52
CA ASP A 734 23.67 -20.70 22.48
C ASP A 734 24.82 -20.84 23.48
N ALA A 735 24.67 -21.67 24.52
CA ALA A 735 25.72 -21.96 25.50
C ALA A 735 26.95 -22.63 24.87
N TYR A 736 26.79 -23.28 23.71
CA TYR A 736 27.85 -24.01 23.00
C TYR A 736 28.30 -23.30 21.70
N ARG A 737 28.14 -21.98 21.64
CA ARG A 737 28.57 -21.15 20.51
C ARG A 737 30.08 -21.21 20.26
N ASP A 738 30.88 -21.34 21.31
CA ASP A 738 32.34 -21.51 21.26
C ASP A 738 32.76 -22.79 20.51
N ARG A 739 31.92 -23.82 20.55
CA ARG A 739 32.05 -25.07 19.79
C ARG A 739 31.48 -25.00 18.37
N ASP A 740 31.14 -23.81 17.87
CA ASP A 740 30.59 -23.59 16.53
C ASP A 740 29.33 -24.41 16.23
N ILE A 741 28.49 -24.73 17.24
CA ILE A 741 27.40 -25.70 17.10
C ILE A 741 26.44 -25.38 15.94
N TYR A 742 26.14 -24.11 15.70
CA TYR A 742 25.37 -23.65 14.54
C TYR A 742 25.97 -24.10 13.20
N ARG A 743 27.28 -23.94 13.02
CA ARG A 743 28.00 -24.34 11.80
C ARG A 743 28.16 -25.85 11.72
N VAL A 744 28.34 -26.52 12.85
CA VAL A 744 28.38 -27.99 12.92
C VAL A 744 27.04 -28.56 12.46
N THR A 745 25.91 -27.97 12.84
CA THR A 745 24.60 -28.37 12.36
C THR A 745 24.47 -28.20 10.84
N ILE A 746 24.91 -27.07 10.27
CA ILE A 746 24.94 -26.87 8.80
C ILE A 746 25.82 -27.91 8.10
N LEU A 747 26.98 -28.25 8.67
CA LEU A 747 27.84 -29.31 8.12
C LEU A 747 27.09 -30.65 8.05
N HIS A 748 26.30 -30.98 9.08
CA HIS A 748 25.51 -32.21 9.11
C HIS A 748 24.36 -32.21 8.09
N TRP A 749 23.86 -31.05 7.66
CA TRP A 749 22.94 -30.97 6.52
C TRP A 749 23.59 -31.47 5.23
N VAL A 750 24.83 -31.04 4.98
CA VAL A 750 25.62 -31.48 3.82
C VAL A 750 25.89 -32.97 3.90
N ARG A 751 26.35 -33.46 5.06
CA ARG A 751 26.59 -34.90 5.29
C ARG A 751 25.35 -35.74 5.06
N ARG A 752 24.20 -35.28 5.54
CA ARG A 752 22.94 -36.00 5.39
C ARG A 752 22.48 -36.02 3.93
N ALA A 753 22.59 -34.92 3.21
CA ALA A 753 22.30 -34.87 1.78
C ALA A 753 23.18 -35.83 0.97
N CYS A 754 24.50 -35.87 1.24
CA CYS A 754 25.42 -36.83 0.62
C CYS A 754 25.03 -38.28 0.96
N ALA A 755 24.71 -38.57 2.23
CA ALA A 755 24.30 -39.91 2.66
C ALA A 755 22.99 -40.37 2.00
N LEU A 756 22.09 -39.44 1.67
CA LEU A 756 20.86 -39.69 0.94
C LEU A 756 21.04 -39.66 -0.59
N SER A 757 22.26 -39.43 -1.09
CA SER A 757 22.57 -39.26 -2.51
C SER A 757 21.77 -38.13 -3.19
N MET A 758 21.46 -37.07 -2.44
CA MET A 758 20.77 -35.87 -2.94
C MET A 758 21.78 -34.82 -3.40
N ARG A 759 21.57 -34.23 -4.59
CA ARG A 759 22.50 -33.28 -5.21
C ARG A 759 22.23 -31.82 -4.82
N LYS A 760 21.09 -31.50 -4.20
CA LYS A 760 20.74 -30.12 -3.84
C LYS A 760 20.45 -29.98 -2.35
N VAL A 761 21.04 -28.96 -1.71
CA VAL A 761 20.69 -28.55 -0.34
C VAL A 761 20.13 -27.14 -0.36
N ARG A 762 18.86 -26.97 -0.02
CA ARG A 762 18.24 -25.65 0.19
C ARG A 762 18.42 -25.23 1.64
N MET A 763 19.13 -24.14 1.86
CA MET A 763 19.59 -23.72 3.18
C MET A 763 18.76 -22.57 3.77
N GLY A 764 17.65 -22.14 3.16
CA GLY A 764 16.80 -21.06 3.68
C GLY A 764 17.28 -19.64 3.38
N MET A 765 16.56 -18.65 3.91
CA MET A 765 16.69 -17.23 3.54
C MET A 765 17.57 -16.35 4.47
N ASP A 766 17.94 -16.84 5.65
CA ASP A 766 18.75 -16.09 6.62
C ASP A 766 20.27 -16.38 6.52
N ALA A 767 21.08 -15.79 7.39
CA ALA A 767 22.48 -16.19 7.64
C ALA A 767 23.39 -16.42 6.41
N GLU A 768 23.25 -15.58 5.37
CA GLU A 768 23.99 -15.68 4.09
C GLU A 768 25.50 -15.89 4.27
N VAL A 769 26.12 -15.09 5.15
CA VAL A 769 27.57 -15.13 5.41
C VAL A 769 28.03 -16.51 5.87
N GLU A 770 27.21 -17.22 6.64
CA GLU A 770 27.53 -18.57 7.11
C GLU A 770 27.33 -19.59 6.00
N LYS A 771 26.20 -19.53 5.29
CA LYS A 771 25.84 -20.46 4.19
C LYS A 771 26.83 -20.36 3.02
N ASN A 772 27.32 -19.16 2.71
CA ASN A 772 28.34 -18.96 1.67
C ASN A 772 29.63 -19.74 1.96
N ARG A 773 30.02 -19.92 3.24
CA ARG A 773 31.24 -20.66 3.63
C ARG A 773 31.17 -22.13 3.22
N PHE A 774 29.96 -22.70 3.21
CA PHE A 774 29.68 -24.07 2.75
C PHE A 774 29.56 -24.19 1.22
N GLY A 775 29.70 -23.07 0.49
CA GLY A 775 29.60 -23.06 -0.97
C GLY A 775 28.21 -22.72 -1.52
N ALA A 776 27.24 -22.41 -0.65
CA ALA A 776 25.90 -22.01 -1.09
C ALA A 776 25.94 -20.70 -1.89
N ARG A 777 25.01 -20.57 -2.84
CA ARG A 777 24.79 -19.39 -3.68
C ARG A 777 23.43 -18.79 -3.34
N ALA A 778 23.38 -17.47 -3.24
CA ALA A 778 22.15 -16.72 -3.10
C ALA A 778 21.41 -16.67 -4.45
N GLU A 779 20.11 -16.94 -4.42
CA GLU A 779 19.19 -16.79 -5.53
C GLU A 779 18.19 -15.70 -5.16
N ARG A 780 18.09 -14.68 -6.00
CA ARG A 780 17.09 -13.62 -5.81
C ARG A 780 15.71 -14.16 -6.11
N ILE A 781 14.81 -13.97 -5.16
CA ILE A 781 13.42 -14.38 -5.26
C ILE A 781 12.50 -13.20 -4.95
N PHE A 782 11.31 -13.25 -5.53
CA PHE A 782 10.34 -12.18 -5.49
C PHE A 782 8.98 -12.75 -5.10
N MET A 783 8.11 -11.85 -4.68
CA MET A 783 6.68 -12.12 -4.58
C MET A 783 5.90 -11.11 -5.43
N TYR A 784 4.76 -11.53 -5.96
CA TYR A 784 3.74 -10.64 -6.46
C TYR A 784 2.70 -10.44 -5.35
N LEU A 785 2.54 -9.20 -4.93
CA LEU A 785 1.66 -8.80 -3.83
C LEU A 785 0.52 -7.95 -4.38
N ARG A 786 -0.71 -8.28 -3.99
CA ARG A 786 -1.89 -7.44 -4.21
C ARG A 786 -2.59 -7.22 -2.88
N THR A 787 -2.52 -5.99 -2.37
CA THR A 787 -3.20 -5.59 -1.13
C THR A 787 -4.60 -5.08 -1.44
N ARG A 788 -5.51 -5.23 -0.48
CA ARG A 788 -6.88 -4.70 -0.56
C ARG A 788 -6.90 -3.18 -0.44
N ASP A 789 -6.05 -2.63 0.42
CA ASP A 789 -5.80 -1.19 0.56
C ASP A 789 -4.33 -0.93 0.96
N ASP A 790 -4.01 0.33 1.24
CA ASP A 790 -2.68 0.80 1.64
C ASP A 790 -2.54 1.06 3.15
N TYR A 791 -3.56 0.72 3.95
CA TYR A 791 -3.62 1.09 5.38
C TYR A 791 -2.50 0.43 6.21
N ALA A 792 -2.34 -0.89 6.08
CA ALA A 792 -1.26 -1.62 6.77
C ALA A 792 0.13 -1.12 6.31
N GLY A 793 0.27 -0.78 5.03
CA GLY A 793 1.48 -0.17 4.48
C GLY A 793 1.78 1.22 5.05
N ALA A 794 0.75 2.04 5.25
CA ALA A 794 0.87 3.34 5.89
C ALA A 794 1.30 3.24 7.36
N LEU A 795 0.72 2.30 8.12
CA LEU A 795 1.11 2.04 9.52
C LEU A 795 2.53 1.45 9.64
N LEU A 796 2.93 0.54 8.75
CA LEU A 796 4.31 0.07 8.65
C LEU A 796 5.27 1.23 8.36
N GLY A 797 4.91 2.12 7.44
CA GLY A 797 5.64 3.35 7.17
C GLY A 797 5.74 4.26 8.41
N GLU A 798 4.72 4.26 9.27
CA GLU A 798 4.72 4.97 10.55
C GLU A 798 5.75 4.39 11.53
N ALA A 799 5.79 3.06 11.65
CA ALA A 799 6.77 2.35 12.49
C ALA A 799 8.20 2.58 12.00
N VAL A 800 8.43 2.52 10.69
CA VAL A 800 9.73 2.85 10.06
C VAL A 800 10.17 4.27 10.41
N ALA A 801 9.26 5.25 10.29
CA ALA A 801 9.55 6.63 10.63
C ALA A 801 9.92 6.79 12.11
N LYS A 802 9.20 6.11 13.01
CA LYS A 802 9.47 6.15 14.47
C LYS A 802 10.84 5.58 14.81
N VAL A 803 11.24 4.47 14.19
CA VAL A 803 12.57 3.87 14.39
C VAL A 803 13.67 4.82 13.90
N ALA A 804 13.49 5.44 12.74
CA ALA A 804 14.43 6.43 12.21
C ALA A 804 14.58 7.64 13.14
N THR A 805 13.48 8.14 13.73
CA THR A 805 13.51 9.23 14.71
C THR A 805 14.26 8.84 16.00
N ASN A 806 14.02 7.63 16.53
CA ASN A 806 14.71 7.16 17.72
C ASN A 806 16.23 6.97 17.50
N GLN A 807 16.64 6.53 16.30
CA GLN A 807 18.07 6.41 15.95
C GLN A 807 18.75 7.78 15.82
N GLN A 808 18.06 8.80 15.30
CA GLN A 808 18.58 10.17 15.23
C GLN A 808 18.74 10.84 16.60
N ILE A 809 17.82 10.57 17.55
CA ILE A 809 17.91 11.10 18.92
C ILE A 809 19.12 10.48 19.66
N HIS A 810 19.42 9.21 19.43
CA HIS A 810 20.59 8.56 20.05
C HIS A 810 21.92 8.99 19.43
N GLN A 811 21.99 9.29 18.13
CA GLN A 811 23.22 9.79 17.49
C GLN A 811 23.52 11.27 17.81
N GLY A 812 22.58 12.02 18.36
CA GLY A 812 22.79 13.40 18.83
C GLY A 812 23.21 13.52 20.30
N ALA A 813 23.35 12.39 21.01
CA ALA A 813 23.68 12.33 22.44
C ALA A 813 25.08 11.75 22.72
N ASP A 814 25.86 11.43 21.68
CA ASP A 814 27.25 10.97 21.78
C ASP A 814 28.26 12.07 21.37
#